data_AF-A0A3R6U0P5-F1
#
_entry.id   AF-A0A3R6U0P5-F1
#
_cell.length_a   1.000
_cell.length_b   1.000
_cell.length_c   1.000
_cell.angle_alpha   90.00
_cell.angle_beta   90.00
_cell.angle_gamma   90.00
#
_symmetry.space_group_name_H-M   'P 1'
#
loop_
_entity.id
_entity.type
_entity.pdbx_description
1 polymer ?
#
loop_
_entity_poly.entity_id
_entity_poly.type
_entity_poly.pdbx_seq_one_letter_code
_entity_poly.pdbx_strand_id
1 'polypeptide(L)'
;MKRKEVIFLLAMLLVGTSVGGFAYPSNCYAATAETESSSEQSIYSLANHYFKIKSISNGKYLLGNKAGYEAQADTADSGMTFYFKASDLGEYILFDQDSKYLTYNIFNAIVRNKTLSDKTRFKVEQYEDNSFSFYSYVKKKYVGIKGTSLVWKDNVDDTCRFELELTEGNNPFPEADINIDFYDGDGNPITTSNVMARPSSGENIIGTADTHAHLCHNKGSGEVVFNGDAFSPLGIADALNDCTDLHGVNGAYDIWGKAVDGATTHNTSGYPNFSYWPTSYSTNHEQTYYKWLERSYLAGQRVLVHQCVNNEILGKVTNVLPPYKNGVTNDMDAIRQEIEYVYKMQDYIDAQCGGPNEGWFRIVTSSEQARDVISQGKMAVFLGIEVDTIFGADTDFVGKYNAGEITEEEMNTGLENIEKQLDEVYDLGIRSFYMIHALNNGFGGCQLYQGEIFSIMNYLKTSDFYQPEVSTNPRVFYKQPKADLPEDAQGHANVEGLTETGKWMIHQMINRHMIIELDHMSDKSLNDTLDILWEEKYPGIICSHTRILDMFNPEDEAWEQLDIPRMIKIYQLGGIISPMMWETTTGHQRCATDYLEYMIELSNNSETPTTGILDNQNYFKYDGPYEVPTTWYNMNDDESDDMILGIPYGSDVNGACMLPNFDKVQESFDTVDYDTFTDLYPGIYADGVTAKVNKQTTGNVTFDVNGDRGVAHYGLVPDFWKKMSTNSNIVDINATFNSAEAYIRMIERAEKYSDTYPSRDESQWITTSTEYWH
;
A
#
# COMPACT_ATOMS: atom_id res chain seq x y z
N MET A 1 -42.27 -30.94 -21.59
CA MET A 1 -42.61 -30.77 -23.02
C MET A 1 -43.64 -29.64 -23.14
N LYS A 2 -43.37 -28.68 -24.05
CA LYS A 2 -44.22 -27.57 -24.55
C LYS A 2 -44.13 -26.20 -23.87
N ARG A 3 -43.41 -25.31 -24.58
CA ARG A 3 -43.57 -23.85 -24.70
C ARG A 3 -45.03 -23.44 -24.97
N LYS A 4 -45.40 -22.23 -24.53
CA LYS A 4 -46.10 -21.15 -25.28
C LYS A 4 -46.27 -19.92 -24.34
N GLU A 5 -45.56 -18.81 -24.59
CA GLU A 5 -46.06 -17.58 -25.28
C GLU A 5 -46.86 -16.64 -24.32
N VAL A 6 -46.78 -15.30 -24.25
CA VAL A 6 -45.92 -14.22 -24.80
C VAL A 6 -46.57 -12.87 -24.37
N ILE A 7 -45.77 -11.85 -23.98
CA ILE A 7 -45.93 -10.38 -24.24
C ILE A 7 -46.85 -9.43 -23.40
N PHE A 8 -46.16 -8.42 -22.79
CA PHE A 8 -46.39 -6.94 -22.71
C PHE A 8 -47.28 -6.23 -21.66
N LEU A 9 -46.57 -5.49 -20.78
CA LEU A 9 -46.52 -4.01 -20.57
C LEU A 9 -47.63 -3.19 -19.84
N LEU A 10 -47.11 -2.43 -18.86
CA LEU A 10 -47.42 -1.03 -18.44
C LEU A 10 -48.71 -0.71 -17.67
N ALA A 11 -48.55 -0.28 -16.40
CA ALA A 11 -48.74 1.11 -15.93
C ALA A 11 -49.45 1.27 -14.57
N MET A 12 -48.91 2.24 -13.81
CA MET A 12 -49.47 3.07 -12.70
C MET A 12 -49.15 2.65 -11.26
N LEU A 13 -48.76 3.53 -10.33
CA LEU A 13 -48.04 4.83 -10.27
C LEU A 13 -48.03 5.27 -8.79
N LEU A 14 -46.97 5.97 -8.39
CA LEU A 14 -46.88 7.02 -7.34
C LEU A 14 -47.27 6.73 -5.88
N VAL A 15 -46.25 6.67 -5.01
CA VAL A 15 -45.96 7.65 -3.93
C VAL A 15 -44.42 7.58 -3.76
N GLY A 16 -43.58 8.62 -3.82
CA GLY A 16 -43.79 10.05 -3.62
C GLY A 16 -43.17 10.51 -2.31
N THR A 17 -41.86 10.31 -2.09
CA THR A 17 -41.10 11.06 -1.08
C THR A 17 -39.78 11.52 -1.67
N SER A 18 -39.71 12.83 -1.89
CA SER A 18 -38.54 13.62 -2.20
C SER A 18 -37.50 13.49 -1.09
N VAL A 19 -36.33 12.92 -1.41
CA VAL A 19 -35.09 13.18 -0.68
C VAL A 19 -34.26 14.05 -1.60
N GLY A 20 -33.95 15.26 -1.15
CA GLY A 20 -33.16 16.22 -1.93
C GLY A 20 -31.80 15.61 -2.25
N GLY A 21 -31.47 15.53 -3.54
CA GLY A 21 -30.13 15.22 -3.98
C GLY A 21 -29.23 16.39 -3.62
N PHE A 22 -28.36 16.20 -2.64
CA PHE A 22 -27.16 17.00 -2.52
C PHE A 22 -26.19 16.48 -3.59
N ALA A 23 -25.81 17.36 -4.51
CA ALA A 23 -24.71 17.09 -5.43
C ALA A 23 -23.42 17.09 -4.60
N TYR A 24 -22.72 15.96 -4.58
CA TYR A 24 -21.40 15.86 -3.96
C TYR A 24 -20.37 16.49 -4.90
N PRO A 25 -19.57 17.49 -4.48
CA PRO A 25 -18.42 17.93 -5.23
C PRO A 25 -17.38 16.81 -5.30
N SER A 26 -16.74 16.66 -6.45
CA SER A 26 -15.58 15.80 -6.68
C SER A 26 -14.45 16.20 -5.72
N ASN A 27 -14.14 15.32 -4.76
CA ASN A 27 -13.16 15.56 -3.69
C ASN A 27 -11.70 15.30 -4.13
N CYS A 28 -11.24 16.08 -5.10
CA CYS A 28 -9.83 16.44 -5.28
C CYS A 28 -9.84 17.89 -5.77
N TYR A 29 -9.45 18.86 -4.93
CA TYR A 29 -9.42 20.29 -5.29
C TYR A 29 -10.67 20.80 -6.05
N ALA A 30 -11.85 20.67 -5.44
CA ALA A 30 -12.91 21.59 -5.78
C ALA A 30 -12.52 22.95 -5.19
N ALA A 31 -11.82 23.78 -5.97
CA ALA A 31 -11.81 25.21 -5.72
C ALA A 31 -13.30 25.60 -5.70
N THR A 32 -13.82 25.93 -4.52
CA THR A 32 -15.10 26.60 -4.40
C THR A 32 -15.09 27.75 -5.39
N ALA A 33 -16.15 27.86 -6.18
CA ALA A 33 -16.38 28.95 -7.12
C ALA A 33 -16.49 30.29 -6.38
N GLU A 34 -15.39 30.78 -5.81
CA GLU A 34 -15.13 32.20 -5.77
C GLU A 34 -14.70 32.58 -7.18
N THR A 35 -15.32 33.63 -7.69
CA THR A 35 -15.03 34.23 -8.99
C THR A 35 -13.58 34.71 -9.03
N GLU A 36 -12.61 33.81 -9.26
CA GLU A 36 -11.30 34.22 -9.74
C GLU A 36 -11.47 34.69 -11.18
N SER A 37 -11.32 36.01 -11.32
CA SER A 37 -11.27 36.67 -12.61
C SER A 37 -10.07 36.18 -13.41
N SER A 38 -10.30 35.34 -14.42
CA SER A 38 -9.58 35.32 -15.70
C SER A 38 -8.04 35.36 -15.70
N SER A 39 -7.34 34.77 -14.73
CA SER A 39 -5.88 34.55 -14.85
C SER A 39 -5.60 33.07 -15.12
N GLU A 40 -5.47 32.77 -16.42
CA GLU A 40 -4.94 31.54 -17.05
C GLU A 40 -5.44 30.19 -16.49
N GLN A 41 -6.46 29.61 -17.15
CA GLN A 41 -6.81 28.19 -16.98
C GLN A 41 -5.59 27.34 -17.33
N SER A 42 -4.88 26.78 -16.36
CA SER A 42 -3.88 25.75 -16.64
C SER A 42 -4.54 24.53 -17.29
N ILE A 43 -3.86 23.83 -18.20
CA ILE A 43 -4.33 22.55 -18.74
C ILE A 43 -4.78 21.57 -17.65
N TYR A 44 -4.18 21.61 -16.45
CA TYR A 44 -4.51 20.74 -15.33
C TYR A 44 -5.75 21.18 -14.54
N SER A 45 -6.14 22.46 -14.62
CA SER A 45 -7.36 22.99 -14.00
C SER A 45 -8.65 22.42 -14.62
N LEU A 46 -8.54 21.69 -15.73
CA LEU A 46 -9.65 21.00 -16.36
C LEU A 46 -10.07 19.73 -15.61
N ALA A 47 -9.18 19.16 -14.78
CA ALA A 47 -9.42 17.89 -14.10
C ALA A 47 -10.66 17.96 -13.20
N ASN A 48 -11.56 17.00 -13.38
CA ASN A 48 -12.72 16.77 -12.53
C ASN A 48 -13.74 17.93 -12.48
N HIS A 49 -13.76 18.75 -13.53
CA HIS A 49 -14.69 19.86 -13.72
C HIS A 49 -15.57 19.71 -14.97
N TYR A 50 -16.63 20.52 -15.04
CA TYR A 50 -17.57 20.53 -16.15
C TYR A 50 -17.35 21.72 -17.08
N PHE A 51 -17.39 21.49 -18.39
CA PHE A 51 -17.19 22.53 -19.40
C PHE A 51 -18.22 22.46 -20.52
N LYS A 52 -18.54 23.64 -21.08
CA LYS A 52 -19.09 23.77 -22.42
C LYS A 52 -17.94 23.92 -23.41
N ILE A 53 -18.02 23.21 -24.54
CA ILE A 53 -16.96 23.20 -25.56
C ILE A 53 -17.43 24.03 -26.75
N LYS A 54 -16.73 25.12 -27.07
CA LYS A 54 -17.02 26.03 -28.19
C LYS A 54 -15.92 25.96 -29.24
N SER A 55 -16.30 25.77 -30.51
CA SER A 55 -15.32 25.80 -31.60
C SER A 55 -14.93 27.22 -31.96
N ILE A 56 -13.62 27.45 -32.12
CA ILE A 56 -13.09 28.72 -32.61
C ILE A 56 -13.47 28.95 -34.08
N SER A 57 -13.41 27.91 -34.91
CA SER A 57 -13.61 28.05 -36.35
C SER A 57 -14.98 28.54 -36.79
N ASN A 58 -16.04 28.26 -36.02
CA ASN A 58 -17.41 28.63 -36.36
C ASN A 58 -18.19 29.31 -35.22
N GLY A 59 -17.57 29.48 -34.04
CA GLY A 59 -18.15 30.12 -32.87
C GLY A 59 -19.31 29.36 -32.22
N LYS A 60 -19.53 28.09 -32.57
CA LYS A 60 -20.64 27.28 -32.05
C LYS A 60 -20.19 26.32 -30.96
N TYR A 61 -21.09 26.06 -30.02
CA TYR A 61 -20.92 25.07 -28.98
C TYR A 61 -21.26 23.66 -29.49
N LEU A 62 -20.60 22.65 -28.91
CA LEU A 62 -20.87 21.25 -29.21
C LEU A 62 -22.24 20.81 -28.68
N LEU A 63 -22.96 20.10 -29.54
CA LEU A 63 -24.18 19.36 -29.25
C LEU A 63 -23.94 17.86 -29.47
N GLY A 64 -24.67 17.02 -28.77
CA GLY A 64 -24.71 15.58 -29.00
C GLY A 64 -25.98 15.13 -29.70
N ASN A 65 -25.86 14.26 -30.70
CA ASN A 65 -27.00 13.59 -31.33
C ASN A 65 -26.80 12.06 -31.35
N LYS A 66 -27.60 11.31 -32.13
CA LYS A 66 -27.46 9.84 -32.23
C LYS A 66 -26.22 9.40 -33.00
N ALA A 67 -25.71 10.22 -33.91
CA ALA A 67 -24.58 9.90 -34.79
C ALA A 67 -23.22 10.32 -34.20
N GLY A 68 -23.18 11.38 -33.40
CA GLY A 68 -21.95 11.90 -32.80
C GLY A 68 -22.15 13.26 -32.15
N TYR A 69 -21.12 14.10 -32.25
CA TYR A 69 -21.15 15.48 -31.79
C TYR A 69 -21.07 16.46 -32.97
N GLU A 70 -21.75 17.60 -32.82
CA GLU A 70 -21.82 18.64 -33.85
C GLU A 70 -21.67 20.04 -33.24
N ALA A 71 -20.84 20.90 -33.84
CA ALA A 71 -20.69 22.30 -33.47
C ALA A 71 -21.80 23.14 -34.09
N GLN A 72 -22.94 23.24 -33.41
CA GLN A 72 -24.16 23.89 -33.91
C GLN A 72 -24.86 24.80 -32.90
N ALA A 73 -24.63 24.63 -31.60
CA ALA A 73 -25.31 25.44 -30.59
C ALA A 73 -24.82 26.90 -30.63
N ASP A 74 -25.77 27.84 -30.64
CA ASP A 74 -25.47 29.28 -30.71
C ASP A 74 -25.00 29.88 -29.37
N THR A 75 -25.28 29.21 -28.25
CA THR A 75 -25.07 29.71 -26.89
C THR A 75 -24.59 28.60 -25.97
N ALA A 76 -23.87 28.93 -24.91
CA ALA A 76 -23.43 27.97 -23.89
C ALA A 76 -24.59 27.17 -23.29
N ASP A 77 -25.71 27.83 -22.98
CA ASP A 77 -26.92 27.21 -22.41
C ASP A 77 -27.53 26.12 -23.29
N SER A 78 -27.50 26.33 -24.61
CA SER A 78 -27.97 25.32 -25.57
C SER A 78 -26.93 24.25 -25.87
N GLY A 79 -25.65 24.50 -25.58
CA GLY A 79 -24.55 23.54 -25.71
C GLY A 79 -24.60 22.42 -24.67
N MET A 80 -23.99 21.29 -25.00
CA MET A 80 -23.87 20.14 -24.10
C MET A 80 -22.77 20.37 -23.06
N THR A 81 -23.01 19.90 -21.84
CA THR A 81 -22.00 19.88 -20.77
C THR A 81 -21.14 18.61 -20.85
N PHE A 82 -19.84 18.75 -20.65
CA PHE A 82 -18.85 17.67 -20.60
C PHE A 82 -18.09 17.72 -19.28
N TYR A 83 -18.04 16.60 -18.57
CA TYR A 83 -17.10 16.36 -17.48
C TYR A 83 -15.74 15.93 -18.05
N PHE A 84 -14.68 16.53 -17.54
CA PHE A 84 -13.30 16.23 -17.93
C PHE A 84 -12.67 15.37 -16.83
N LYS A 85 -12.79 14.04 -16.95
CA LYS A 85 -12.10 13.12 -16.05
C LYS A 85 -10.64 13.04 -16.46
N ALA A 86 -9.73 13.42 -15.56
CA ALA A 86 -8.30 13.20 -15.80
C ALA A 86 -8.01 11.70 -15.85
N SER A 87 -7.44 11.24 -16.97
CA SER A 87 -6.95 9.86 -17.14
C SER A 87 -5.44 9.76 -16.92
N ASP A 88 -4.73 10.88 -17.08
CA ASP A 88 -3.29 11.05 -16.88
C ASP A 88 -2.99 12.57 -16.85
N LEU A 89 -1.75 12.98 -16.60
CA LEU A 89 -1.32 14.37 -16.62
C LEU A 89 -1.56 15.01 -18.01
N GLY A 90 -2.52 15.94 -18.07
CA GLY A 90 -2.90 16.62 -19.31
C GLY A 90 -3.71 15.73 -20.28
N GLU A 91 -4.18 14.57 -19.82
CA GLU A 91 -5.03 13.67 -20.58
C GLU A 91 -6.40 13.53 -19.95
N TYR A 92 -7.44 13.58 -20.80
CA TYR A 92 -8.82 13.60 -20.33
C TYR A 92 -9.72 12.64 -21.10
N ILE A 93 -10.64 12.03 -20.35
CA ILE A 93 -11.83 11.39 -20.87
C ILE A 93 -12.97 12.41 -20.81
N LEU A 94 -13.54 12.72 -21.98
CA LEU A 94 -14.65 13.66 -22.11
C LEU A 94 -15.97 12.90 -22.00
N PHE A 95 -16.66 13.08 -20.87
CA PHE A 95 -17.91 12.41 -20.50
C PHE A 95 -19.05 13.41 -20.49
N ASP A 96 -20.03 13.25 -21.36
CA ASP A 96 -21.12 14.22 -21.49
C ASP A 96 -22.28 14.01 -20.50
N GLN A 97 -23.20 14.98 -20.48
CA GLN A 97 -24.36 14.99 -19.59
C GLN A 97 -25.32 13.79 -19.73
N ASP A 98 -25.29 12.99 -20.81
CA ASP A 98 -26.08 11.75 -20.91
C ASP A 98 -25.23 10.48 -20.69
N SER A 99 -24.09 10.64 -20.02
CA SER A 99 -23.12 9.59 -19.70
C SER A 99 -22.55 8.89 -20.94
N LYS A 100 -22.17 9.67 -21.96
CA LYS A 100 -21.49 9.15 -23.17
C LYS A 100 -20.14 9.82 -23.37
N TYR A 101 -19.22 9.06 -23.95
CA TYR A 101 -17.85 9.44 -24.21
C TYR A 101 -17.65 9.94 -25.63
N LEU A 102 -16.75 10.90 -25.81
CA LEU A 102 -16.10 11.16 -27.09
C LEU A 102 -15.21 9.98 -27.45
N THR A 103 -15.45 9.35 -28.61
CA THR A 103 -14.65 8.19 -29.07
C THR A 103 -14.75 8.02 -30.58
N TYR A 104 -14.32 6.88 -31.13
CA TYR A 104 -14.51 6.54 -32.53
C TYR A 104 -14.88 5.08 -32.76
N ASN A 105 -15.65 4.85 -33.82
CA ASN A 105 -16.15 3.52 -34.19
C ASN A 105 -15.15 2.75 -35.07
N ILE A 106 -15.52 1.52 -35.45
CA ILE A 106 -14.71 0.65 -36.33
C ILE A 106 -14.42 1.23 -37.72
N PHE A 107 -15.19 2.23 -38.17
CA PHE A 107 -14.98 2.95 -39.42
C PHE A 107 -14.12 4.21 -39.24
N ASN A 108 -13.52 4.40 -38.05
CA ASN A 108 -12.75 5.57 -37.65
C ASN A 108 -13.54 6.89 -37.67
N ALA A 109 -14.88 6.86 -37.63
CA ALA A 109 -15.66 8.08 -37.46
C ALA A 109 -15.69 8.45 -35.97
N ILE A 110 -15.55 9.73 -35.65
CA ILE A 110 -15.75 10.25 -34.29
C ILE A 110 -17.23 10.08 -33.95
N VAL A 111 -17.51 9.43 -32.82
CA VAL A 111 -18.87 9.09 -32.37
C VAL A 111 -19.04 9.38 -30.88
N ARG A 112 -20.29 9.29 -30.47
CA ARG A 112 -20.77 9.47 -29.09
C ARG A 112 -21.30 8.13 -28.57
N ASN A 113 -20.63 7.51 -27.61
CA ASN A 113 -20.97 6.13 -27.17
C ASN A 113 -20.77 5.91 -25.66
N LYS A 114 -21.32 4.83 -25.10
CA LYS A 114 -21.17 4.44 -23.69
C LYS A 114 -19.98 3.52 -23.40
N THR A 115 -19.27 3.08 -24.43
CA THR A 115 -18.13 2.17 -24.25
C THR A 115 -16.89 2.96 -23.85
N LEU A 116 -16.37 2.68 -22.66
CA LEU A 116 -15.10 3.20 -22.18
C LEU A 116 -13.95 2.30 -22.65
N SER A 117 -12.84 2.90 -23.06
CA SER A 117 -11.60 2.23 -23.52
C SER A 117 -10.52 3.28 -23.76
N ASP A 118 -9.29 2.89 -24.07
CA ASP A 118 -8.23 3.83 -24.47
C ASP A 118 -8.60 4.76 -25.64
N LYS A 119 -9.58 4.39 -26.47
CA LYS A 119 -10.10 5.27 -27.55
C LYS A 119 -10.84 6.51 -27.04
N THR A 120 -11.12 6.58 -25.75
CA THR A 120 -11.79 7.70 -25.09
C THR A 120 -10.82 8.69 -24.45
N ARG A 121 -9.54 8.34 -24.38
CA ARG A 121 -8.48 9.18 -23.81
C ARG A 121 -7.93 10.13 -24.85
N PHE A 122 -7.88 11.42 -24.51
CA PHE A 122 -7.34 12.47 -25.36
C PHE A 122 -6.30 13.27 -24.59
N LYS A 123 -5.11 13.41 -25.18
CA LYS A 123 -4.18 14.46 -24.76
C LYS A 123 -4.83 15.79 -25.08
N VAL A 124 -4.87 16.68 -24.10
CA VAL A 124 -5.23 18.07 -24.32
C VAL A 124 -3.95 18.86 -24.59
N GLU A 125 -4.01 19.82 -25.50
CA GLU A 125 -2.93 20.78 -25.70
C GLU A 125 -3.51 22.19 -25.57
N GLN A 126 -2.84 23.04 -24.80
CA GLN A 126 -3.23 24.43 -24.59
C GLN A 126 -2.38 25.37 -25.45
N TYR A 127 -2.99 26.43 -25.98
CA TYR A 127 -2.34 27.46 -26.80
C TYR A 127 -2.36 28.83 -26.10
N GLU A 128 -1.53 29.76 -26.58
CA GLU A 128 -1.33 31.10 -25.99
C GLU A 128 -2.61 31.94 -25.83
N ASP A 129 -3.63 31.68 -26.65
CA ASP A 129 -4.93 32.36 -26.59
C ASP A 129 -5.95 31.62 -25.70
N ASN A 130 -5.47 30.72 -24.83
CA ASN A 130 -6.27 29.89 -23.94
C ASN A 130 -7.30 28.99 -24.67
N SER A 131 -6.98 28.63 -25.91
CA SER A 131 -7.71 27.58 -26.63
C SER A 131 -7.06 26.23 -26.46
N PHE A 132 -7.82 25.18 -26.72
CA PHE A 132 -7.42 23.80 -26.51
C PHE A 132 -7.62 22.96 -27.77
N SER A 133 -6.77 21.95 -27.97
CA SER A 133 -7.00 20.89 -28.95
C SER A 133 -7.05 19.51 -28.27
N PHE A 134 -7.71 18.56 -28.93
CA PHE A 134 -7.83 17.18 -28.45
C PHE A 134 -7.09 16.24 -29.40
N TYR A 135 -6.02 15.62 -28.92
CA TYR A 135 -5.21 14.66 -29.66
C TYR A 135 -5.46 13.24 -29.15
N SER A 136 -5.83 12.33 -30.05
CA SER A 136 -5.97 10.91 -29.70
C SER A 136 -4.65 10.18 -29.91
N TYR A 137 -4.10 9.59 -28.84
CA TYR A 137 -2.90 8.75 -28.95
C TYR A 137 -3.11 7.51 -29.79
N VAL A 138 -4.28 6.88 -29.67
CA VAL A 138 -4.60 5.66 -30.41
C VAL A 138 -4.78 5.97 -31.91
N LYS A 139 -5.44 7.08 -32.25
CA LYS A 139 -5.65 7.48 -33.65
C LYS A 139 -4.43 8.17 -34.26
N LYS A 140 -3.59 8.78 -33.43
CA LYS A 140 -2.49 9.70 -33.75
C LYS A 140 -2.94 10.91 -34.58
N LYS A 141 -4.09 11.50 -34.21
CA LYS A 141 -4.75 12.60 -34.93
C LYS A 141 -5.49 13.55 -33.98
N TYR A 142 -5.70 14.77 -34.44
CA TYR A 142 -6.49 15.80 -33.75
C TYR A 142 -7.97 15.69 -34.10
N VAL A 143 -8.82 16.03 -33.13
CA VAL A 143 -10.23 16.31 -33.36
C VAL A 143 -10.35 17.71 -33.96
N GLY A 144 -11.03 17.82 -35.10
CA GLY A 144 -11.36 19.10 -35.72
C GLY A 144 -12.76 19.13 -36.31
N ILE A 145 -13.15 20.24 -36.92
CA ILE A 145 -14.49 20.46 -37.46
C ILE A 145 -14.48 20.59 -38.98
N LYS A 146 -15.45 19.95 -39.64
CA LYS A 146 -15.75 20.16 -41.06
C LYS A 146 -17.25 20.38 -41.25
N GLY A 147 -17.62 21.60 -41.63
CA GLY A 147 -19.01 22.03 -41.59
C GLY A 147 -19.46 22.15 -40.14
N THR A 148 -20.25 21.18 -39.66
CA THR A 148 -20.69 21.10 -38.27
C THR A 148 -20.21 19.83 -37.57
N SER A 149 -19.71 18.83 -38.29
CA SER A 149 -19.34 17.52 -37.73
C SER A 149 -17.89 17.49 -37.27
N LEU A 150 -17.62 16.69 -36.23
CA LEU A 150 -16.25 16.36 -35.83
C LEU A 150 -15.58 15.40 -36.82
N VAL A 151 -14.32 15.66 -37.14
CA VAL A 151 -13.49 14.88 -38.07
C VAL A 151 -12.06 14.75 -37.54
N TRP A 152 -11.30 13.80 -38.08
CA TRP A 152 -9.88 13.67 -37.79
C TRP A 152 -9.03 14.57 -38.67
N LYS A 153 -8.02 15.22 -38.06
CA LYS A 153 -7.02 16.06 -38.73
C LYS A 153 -5.61 15.61 -38.37
N ASP A 154 -4.70 15.66 -39.34
CA ASP A 154 -3.30 15.25 -39.14
C ASP A 154 -2.47 16.33 -38.41
N ASN A 155 -2.80 17.60 -38.64
CA ASN A 155 -2.16 18.74 -38.01
C ASN A 155 -3.22 19.66 -37.39
N VAL A 156 -2.85 20.36 -36.32
CA VAL A 156 -3.70 21.37 -35.71
C VAL A 156 -3.83 22.59 -36.64
N ASP A 157 -5.05 23.09 -36.77
CA ASP A 157 -5.42 24.37 -37.40
C ASP A 157 -6.59 24.97 -36.60
N ASP A 158 -7.10 26.14 -36.98
CA ASP A 158 -8.24 26.78 -36.25
C ASP A 158 -9.50 25.91 -36.17
N THR A 159 -9.66 24.93 -37.07
CA THR A 159 -10.80 23.99 -37.00
C THR A 159 -10.63 22.92 -35.93
N CYS A 160 -9.42 22.78 -35.36
CA CYS A 160 -9.08 21.86 -34.29
C CYS A 160 -9.02 22.52 -32.90
N ARG A 161 -9.32 23.83 -32.81
CA ARG A 161 -9.20 24.61 -31.57
C ARG A 161 -10.55 24.92 -30.95
N PHE A 162 -10.61 24.80 -29.63
CA PHE A 162 -11.81 24.93 -28.83
C PHE A 162 -11.59 25.83 -27.61
N GLU A 163 -12.57 26.67 -27.29
CA GLU A 163 -12.68 27.37 -26.01
C GLU A 163 -13.45 26.49 -25.02
N LEU A 164 -13.00 26.43 -23.77
CA LEU A 164 -13.64 25.68 -22.68
C LEU A 164 -14.23 26.64 -21.65
N GLU A 165 -15.56 26.66 -21.55
CA GLU A 165 -16.29 27.52 -20.62
C GLU A 165 -16.73 26.69 -19.41
N LEU A 166 -16.18 27.02 -18.23
CA LEU A 166 -16.48 26.34 -16.97
C LEU A 166 -18.00 26.44 -16.68
N THR A 167 -18.59 25.34 -16.23
CA THR A 167 -20.02 25.26 -15.91
C THR A 167 -20.25 24.27 -14.77
N GLU A 168 -21.51 24.10 -14.36
CA GLU A 168 -21.90 23.12 -13.35
C GLU A 168 -22.53 21.88 -14.01
N GLY A 169 -22.47 20.75 -13.30
CA GLY A 169 -23.07 19.49 -13.72
C GLY A 169 -23.40 18.62 -12.52
N ASN A 170 -24.27 17.62 -12.73
CA ASN A 170 -24.77 16.72 -11.69
C ASN A 170 -24.56 15.24 -12.04
N ASN A 171 -23.74 14.96 -13.06
CA ASN A 171 -23.43 13.62 -13.54
C ASN A 171 -21.92 13.43 -13.42
N PRO A 172 -21.38 13.11 -12.23
CA PRO A 172 -19.95 12.88 -12.05
C PRO A 172 -19.53 11.60 -12.77
N PHE A 173 -18.24 11.52 -13.10
CA PHE A 173 -17.64 10.27 -13.54
C PHE A 173 -17.68 9.26 -12.37
N PRO A 174 -18.01 7.97 -12.60
CA PRO A 174 -18.06 6.98 -11.53
C PRO A 174 -16.75 6.86 -10.76
N GLU A 175 -16.79 6.92 -9.43
CA GLU A 175 -15.62 6.87 -8.56
C GLU A 175 -15.99 6.35 -7.16
N ALA A 176 -15.00 5.89 -6.38
CA ALA A 176 -15.18 5.57 -4.96
C ALA A 176 -15.26 6.83 -4.09
N ASP A 177 -16.17 6.83 -3.11
CA ASP A 177 -16.23 7.88 -2.12
C ASP A 177 -15.15 7.68 -1.03
N ILE A 178 -14.62 8.80 -0.52
CA ILE A 178 -13.77 8.82 0.68
C ILE A 178 -14.60 8.75 1.97
N ASN A 179 -15.88 9.12 1.92
CA ASN A 179 -16.81 9.09 3.06
C ASN A 179 -16.26 9.75 4.34
N ILE A 180 -15.53 10.85 4.19
CA ILE A 180 -15.12 11.75 5.28
C ILE A 180 -15.58 13.14 4.90
N ASP A 181 -16.39 13.76 5.75
CA ASP A 181 -16.82 15.16 5.60
C ASP A 181 -16.01 16.04 6.54
N PHE A 182 -15.55 17.20 6.05
CA PHE A 182 -14.75 18.14 6.83
C PHE A 182 -15.50 19.43 7.10
N TYR A 183 -15.22 20.05 8.25
CA TYR A 183 -15.84 21.31 8.67
C TYR A 183 -14.80 22.27 9.23
N ASP A 184 -15.00 23.57 8.99
CA ASP A 184 -14.24 24.64 9.62
C ASP A 184 -14.68 24.89 11.08
N GLY A 185 -14.01 25.85 11.75
CA GLY A 185 -14.28 26.17 13.16
C GLY A 185 -15.67 26.76 13.43
N ASP A 186 -16.38 27.19 12.40
CA ASP A 186 -17.76 27.68 12.45
C ASP A 186 -18.77 26.57 12.11
N GLY A 187 -18.30 25.38 11.73
CA GLY A 187 -19.10 24.22 11.35
C GLY A 187 -19.55 24.23 9.88
N ASN A 188 -18.95 25.06 9.02
CA ASN A 188 -19.27 25.04 7.59
C ASN A 188 -18.51 23.91 6.89
N PRO A 189 -19.15 23.18 5.95
CA PRO A 189 -18.46 22.17 5.16
C PRO A 189 -17.30 22.75 4.34
N ILE A 190 -16.15 22.08 4.36
CA ILE A 190 -14.97 22.43 3.56
C ILE A 190 -14.53 21.23 2.71
N THR A 191 -13.73 21.51 1.68
CA THR A 191 -13.16 20.47 0.83
C THR A 191 -11.95 19.84 1.50
N THR A 192 -11.42 18.76 0.92
CA THR A 192 -10.21 18.08 1.43
C THR A 192 -8.91 18.88 1.26
N SER A 193 -8.97 20.05 0.62
CA SER A 193 -7.81 20.91 0.40
C SER A 193 -7.34 21.51 1.73
N ASN A 194 -6.08 21.26 2.09
CA ASN A 194 -5.42 21.81 3.28
C ASN A 194 -6.05 21.40 4.64
N VAL A 195 -6.77 20.27 4.70
CA VAL A 195 -7.40 19.82 5.96
C VAL A 195 -6.42 19.19 6.94
N MET A 196 -5.33 18.61 6.44
CA MET A 196 -4.36 17.89 7.26
C MET A 196 -3.49 18.86 8.06
N ALA A 197 -3.12 18.45 9.29
CA ALA A 197 -2.11 19.15 10.07
C ALA A 197 -0.77 19.21 9.33
N ARG A 198 -0.04 20.30 9.55
CA ARG A 198 1.23 20.64 8.88
C ARG A 198 2.28 20.94 9.95
N PRO A 199 3.00 19.92 10.46
CA PRO A 199 4.00 20.13 11.48
C PRO A 199 5.12 21.03 10.95
N SER A 200 5.55 21.97 11.78
CA SER A 200 6.71 22.81 11.50
C SER A 200 8.00 22.00 11.57
N SER A 201 9.08 22.53 11.01
CA SER A 201 10.40 21.91 11.12
C SER A 201 10.77 21.68 12.60
N GLY A 202 11.07 20.43 12.96
CA GLY A 202 11.41 20.01 14.32
C GLY A 202 10.23 19.66 15.23
N GLU A 203 8.98 19.84 14.78
CA GLU A 203 7.80 19.32 15.50
C GLU A 203 7.60 17.84 15.19
N ASN A 204 7.16 17.09 16.21
CA ASN A 204 6.82 15.68 16.04
C ASN A 204 5.62 15.52 15.09
N ILE A 205 5.69 14.51 14.23
CA ILE A 205 4.60 14.15 13.34
C ILE A 205 3.56 13.33 14.10
N ILE A 206 2.34 13.85 14.17
CA ILE A 206 1.16 13.08 14.62
C ILE A 206 0.55 12.37 13.43
N GLY A 207 0.55 11.04 13.49
CA GLY A 207 -0.06 10.16 12.51
C GLY A 207 0.50 8.75 12.52
N THR A 208 -0.17 7.87 11.76
CA THR A 208 0.19 6.46 11.69
C THR A 208 1.19 6.17 10.57
N ALA A 209 1.97 5.11 10.74
CA ALA A 209 2.82 4.50 9.74
C ALA A 209 2.38 3.06 9.47
N ASP A 210 2.06 2.78 8.21
CA ASP A 210 1.97 1.41 7.70
C ASP A 210 3.32 1.07 7.07
N THR A 211 4.07 0.18 7.71
CA THR A 211 5.44 -0.15 7.31
C THR A 211 5.52 -1.33 6.34
N HIS A 212 4.37 -1.92 5.97
CA HIS A 212 4.37 -3.07 5.09
C HIS A 212 3.04 -3.18 4.32
N ALA A 213 3.06 -2.82 3.04
CA ALA A 213 1.90 -2.90 2.15
C ALA A 213 2.28 -3.21 0.68
N HIS A 214 1.49 -4.03 0.00
CA HIS A 214 1.68 -4.31 -1.43
C HIS A 214 0.62 -3.61 -2.28
N LEU A 215 0.91 -2.38 -2.71
CA LEU A 215 -0.05 -1.58 -3.47
C LEU A 215 -0.34 -2.14 -4.88
N CYS A 216 0.54 -2.99 -5.41
CA CYS A 216 0.44 -3.47 -6.79
C CYS A 216 1.00 -4.89 -7.00
N HIS A 217 0.73 -5.83 -6.09
CA HIS A 217 1.09 -7.24 -6.27
C HIS A 217 0.48 -7.84 -7.56
N ASN A 218 -0.62 -7.26 -8.07
CA ASN A 218 -1.12 -7.60 -9.39
C ASN A 218 -0.07 -7.43 -10.50
N LYS A 219 0.81 -6.41 -10.42
CA LYS A 219 1.91 -6.21 -11.38
C LYS A 219 3.06 -7.17 -11.14
N GLY A 220 3.45 -7.40 -9.88
CA GLY A 220 4.49 -8.38 -9.53
C GLY A 220 4.14 -9.78 -10.02
N SER A 221 2.88 -10.20 -9.86
CA SER A 221 2.38 -11.50 -10.36
C SER A 221 2.13 -11.54 -11.88
N GLY A 222 2.32 -10.44 -12.62
CA GLY A 222 2.09 -10.36 -14.07
C GLY A 222 0.61 -10.34 -14.48
N GLU A 223 -0.29 -9.93 -13.58
CA GLU A 223 -1.75 -9.81 -13.78
C GLU A 223 -2.45 -11.16 -14.07
N VAL A 224 -1.80 -12.28 -13.70
CA VAL A 224 -2.32 -13.63 -13.99
C VAL A 224 -2.93 -14.34 -12.77
N VAL A 225 -2.80 -13.79 -11.57
CA VAL A 225 -3.35 -14.37 -10.33
C VAL A 225 -4.26 -13.38 -9.62
N PHE A 226 -3.78 -12.15 -9.46
CA PHE A 226 -4.46 -11.08 -8.77
C PHE A 226 -5.37 -10.29 -9.72
N ASN A 227 -6.66 -10.17 -9.38
CA ASN A 227 -7.60 -9.36 -10.15
C ASN A 227 -7.79 -7.98 -9.55
N GLY A 228 -7.64 -6.95 -10.37
CA GLY A 228 -7.89 -5.56 -10.03
C GLY A 228 -6.62 -4.73 -10.10
N ASP A 229 -6.78 -3.43 -9.81
CA ASP A 229 -5.73 -2.43 -9.91
C ASP A 229 -5.94 -1.30 -8.88
N ALA A 230 -4.85 -0.79 -8.30
CA ALA A 230 -4.91 0.34 -7.38
C ALA A 230 -5.35 1.66 -8.04
N PHE A 231 -5.21 1.78 -9.36
CA PHE A 231 -5.81 2.84 -10.17
C PHE A 231 -5.96 2.41 -11.63
N SER A 232 -6.80 3.12 -12.38
CA SER A 232 -6.85 2.98 -13.85
C SER A 232 -7.04 4.34 -14.52
N PRO A 233 -6.36 4.63 -15.64
CA PRO A 233 -6.69 5.75 -16.53
C PRO A 233 -8.15 5.77 -16.99
N LEU A 234 -8.82 4.62 -17.01
CA LEU A 234 -10.24 4.46 -17.34
C LEU A 234 -11.14 4.51 -16.07
N GLY A 235 -10.57 4.68 -14.89
CA GLY A 235 -11.29 4.83 -13.62
C GLY A 235 -11.79 3.51 -13.02
N ILE A 236 -12.58 3.62 -11.96
CA ILE A 236 -12.86 2.52 -11.04
C ILE A 236 -13.52 1.29 -11.69
N ALA A 237 -14.39 1.48 -12.68
CA ALA A 237 -15.09 0.38 -13.32
C ALA A 237 -14.14 -0.54 -14.13
N ASP A 238 -13.00 -0.01 -14.54
CA ASP A 238 -11.92 -0.76 -15.18
C ASP A 238 -10.96 -1.33 -14.15
N ALA A 239 -10.56 -0.51 -13.16
CA ALA A 239 -9.62 -0.91 -12.10
C ALA A 239 -10.15 -2.07 -11.24
N LEU A 240 -11.45 -2.08 -10.92
CA LEU A 240 -12.08 -3.08 -10.05
C LEU A 240 -13.16 -3.84 -10.82
N ASN A 241 -12.85 -4.29 -12.03
CA ASN A 241 -13.77 -4.94 -12.96
C ASN A 241 -14.24 -6.34 -12.50
N ASP A 242 -15.08 -7.03 -13.28
CA ASP A 242 -15.47 -8.41 -12.98
C ASP A 242 -14.30 -9.38 -13.22
N CYS A 243 -13.98 -10.22 -12.23
CA CYS A 243 -12.83 -11.13 -12.32
C CYS A 243 -13.07 -12.41 -13.15
N THR A 244 -14.23 -12.55 -13.82
CA THR A 244 -14.56 -13.72 -14.66
C THR A 244 -13.49 -13.98 -15.73
N ASP A 245 -12.90 -12.93 -16.29
CA ASP A 245 -11.89 -13.08 -17.35
C ASP A 245 -10.64 -13.77 -16.81
N LEU A 246 -10.30 -13.54 -15.54
CA LEU A 246 -9.13 -14.13 -14.88
C LEU A 246 -9.49 -15.46 -14.19
N HIS A 247 -10.45 -15.43 -13.26
CA HIS A 247 -10.81 -16.56 -12.40
C HIS A 247 -11.86 -17.49 -13.00
N GLY A 248 -12.34 -17.19 -14.21
CA GLY A 248 -13.36 -17.98 -14.89
C GLY A 248 -14.77 -17.78 -14.33
N VAL A 249 -15.75 -18.37 -15.01
CA VAL A 249 -17.17 -18.27 -14.61
C VAL A 249 -17.35 -18.83 -13.19
N ASN A 250 -17.90 -18.01 -12.28
CA ASN A 250 -18.04 -18.30 -10.84
C ASN A 250 -16.70 -18.60 -10.13
N GLY A 251 -15.59 -17.99 -10.55
CA GLY A 251 -14.29 -18.18 -9.92
C GLY A 251 -13.74 -19.60 -10.05
N ALA A 252 -14.25 -20.41 -10.98
CA ALA A 252 -13.95 -21.84 -11.05
C ALA A 252 -12.48 -22.16 -11.39
N TYR A 253 -11.74 -21.21 -11.95
CA TYR A 253 -10.33 -21.33 -12.31
C TYR A 253 -9.40 -20.60 -11.36
N ASP A 254 -9.93 -20.05 -10.26
CA ASP A 254 -9.09 -19.53 -9.19
C ASP A 254 -8.38 -20.69 -8.47
N ILE A 255 -7.14 -20.96 -8.88
CA ILE A 255 -6.31 -22.01 -8.27
C ILE A 255 -5.68 -21.50 -6.98
N TRP A 256 -5.38 -20.20 -6.90
CA TRP A 256 -4.75 -19.60 -5.74
C TRP A 256 -5.72 -19.51 -4.57
N GLY A 257 -6.91 -18.94 -4.77
CA GLY A 257 -7.94 -18.88 -3.73
C GLY A 257 -8.41 -20.28 -3.27
N LYS A 258 -8.25 -21.32 -4.09
CA LYS A 258 -8.44 -22.71 -3.64
C LYS A 258 -7.36 -23.19 -2.69
N ALA A 259 -6.11 -22.81 -2.94
CA ALA A 259 -4.95 -23.24 -2.18
C ALA A 259 -4.78 -22.43 -0.88
N VAL A 260 -5.03 -21.13 -0.93
CA VAL A 260 -4.77 -20.17 0.15
C VAL A 260 -6.06 -19.81 0.89
N ASP A 261 -7.10 -19.35 0.17
CA ASP A 261 -8.36 -18.90 0.81
C ASP A 261 -9.30 -20.06 1.19
N GLY A 262 -9.04 -21.27 0.66
CA GLY A 262 -9.91 -22.44 0.77
C GLY A 262 -11.22 -22.35 -0.03
N ALA A 263 -11.39 -21.32 -0.87
CA ALA A 263 -12.59 -21.08 -1.66
C ALA A 263 -12.58 -21.92 -2.94
N THR A 264 -13.58 -22.79 -3.14
CA THR A 264 -13.66 -23.65 -4.35
C THR A 264 -14.27 -22.97 -5.57
N THR A 265 -15.13 -21.97 -5.34
CA THR A 265 -15.80 -21.10 -6.32
C THR A 265 -16.22 -19.83 -5.60
N HIS A 266 -16.40 -18.72 -6.32
CA HIS A 266 -16.91 -17.47 -5.74
C HIS A 266 -17.66 -16.63 -6.78
N ASN A 267 -18.40 -15.61 -6.34
CA ASN A 267 -18.97 -14.64 -7.28
C ASN A 267 -17.86 -13.72 -7.79
N THR A 268 -17.91 -13.36 -9.06
CA THR A 268 -16.84 -12.65 -9.76
C THR A 268 -17.07 -11.15 -9.90
N SER A 269 -18.31 -10.69 -9.66
CA SER A 269 -18.66 -9.28 -9.87
C SER A 269 -17.89 -8.37 -8.92
N GLY A 270 -16.99 -7.57 -9.50
CA GLY A 270 -16.40 -6.38 -8.90
C GLY A 270 -17.34 -5.17 -8.97
N TYR A 271 -16.79 -3.98 -9.21
CA TYR A 271 -17.52 -2.72 -9.32
C TYR A 271 -18.67 -2.80 -10.34
N PRO A 272 -19.87 -2.27 -10.04
CA PRO A 272 -20.23 -1.55 -8.82
C PRO A 272 -20.80 -2.44 -7.71
N ASN A 273 -20.95 -3.75 -7.91
CA ASN A 273 -21.79 -4.57 -7.03
C ASN A 273 -21.03 -5.37 -5.96
N PHE A 274 -19.73 -5.63 -6.15
CA PHE A 274 -18.83 -6.30 -5.20
C PHE A 274 -19.49 -7.47 -4.47
N SER A 275 -20.07 -8.39 -5.23
CA SER A 275 -20.93 -9.45 -4.71
C SER A 275 -20.21 -10.51 -3.86
N TYR A 276 -18.87 -10.50 -3.93
CA TYR A 276 -17.99 -11.33 -3.13
C TYR A 276 -16.81 -10.47 -2.69
N TRP A 277 -15.89 -10.17 -3.61
CA TRP A 277 -14.68 -9.39 -3.33
C TRP A 277 -14.95 -7.87 -3.47
N PRO A 278 -14.14 -7.02 -2.82
CA PRO A 278 -13.11 -7.41 -1.84
C PRO A 278 -13.75 -7.83 -0.50
N THR A 279 -13.11 -8.80 0.17
CA THR A 279 -13.32 -9.17 1.58
C THR A 279 -11.98 -9.32 2.28
N SER A 280 -11.97 -9.38 3.60
CA SER A 280 -10.79 -9.70 4.41
C SER A 280 -10.06 -11.00 4.03
N TYR A 281 -10.69 -11.88 3.25
CA TYR A 281 -10.21 -13.23 2.94
C TYR A 281 -10.16 -13.54 1.45
N SER A 282 -10.28 -12.53 0.58
CA SER A 282 -10.11 -12.69 -0.87
C SER A 282 -8.70 -12.27 -1.27
N THR A 283 -7.71 -13.11 -0.98
CA THR A 283 -6.28 -12.70 -0.95
C THR A 283 -5.66 -12.46 -2.33
N ASN A 284 -6.34 -12.84 -3.41
CA ASN A 284 -5.95 -12.63 -4.81
C ASN A 284 -6.84 -11.62 -5.55
N HIS A 285 -7.56 -10.78 -4.81
CA HIS A 285 -8.33 -9.69 -5.37
C HIS A 285 -7.78 -8.39 -4.81
N GLU A 286 -7.72 -7.36 -5.64
CA GLU A 286 -7.14 -6.08 -5.25
C GLU A 286 -7.92 -5.46 -4.06
N GLN A 287 -7.22 -5.26 -2.96
CA GLN A 287 -7.73 -4.64 -1.73
C GLN A 287 -7.21 -3.21 -1.56
N THR A 288 -6.44 -2.71 -2.53
CA THR A 288 -5.95 -1.33 -2.56
C THR A 288 -6.57 -0.57 -3.74
N TYR A 289 -6.97 0.68 -3.51
CA TYR A 289 -7.42 1.60 -4.55
C TYR A 289 -7.07 3.01 -4.12
N TYR A 290 -6.70 3.90 -5.03
CA TYR A 290 -6.15 5.21 -4.66
C TYR A 290 -7.08 6.03 -3.76
N LYS A 291 -8.42 5.99 -3.98
CA LYS A 291 -9.39 6.65 -3.09
C LYS A 291 -9.54 5.96 -1.72
N TRP A 292 -9.30 4.66 -1.65
CA TRP A 292 -9.26 3.92 -0.38
C TRP A 292 -8.02 4.28 0.43
N LEU A 293 -6.85 4.41 -0.22
CA LEU A 293 -5.64 4.96 0.40
C LEU A 293 -5.86 6.41 0.83
N GLU A 294 -6.48 7.23 -0.01
CA GLU A 294 -6.78 8.64 0.30
C GLU A 294 -7.63 8.76 1.57
N ARG A 295 -8.61 7.88 1.76
CA ARG A 295 -9.41 7.83 2.99
C ARG A 295 -8.55 7.52 4.22
N SER A 296 -7.57 6.62 4.12
CA SER A 296 -6.63 6.32 5.21
C SER A 296 -5.72 7.50 5.52
N TYR A 297 -5.15 8.13 4.48
CA TYR A 297 -4.37 9.36 4.59
C TYR A 297 -5.17 10.49 5.27
N LEU A 298 -6.39 10.75 4.81
CA LEU A 298 -7.29 11.75 5.38
C LEU A 298 -7.77 11.40 6.80
N ALA A 299 -7.57 10.17 7.28
CA ALA A 299 -7.83 9.78 8.66
C ALA A 299 -6.60 9.85 9.56
N GLY A 300 -5.45 10.29 9.04
CA GLY A 300 -4.23 10.55 9.83
C GLY A 300 -3.04 9.66 9.50
N GLN A 301 -3.09 8.82 8.45
CA GLN A 301 -1.89 8.11 8.01
C GLN A 301 -0.90 9.07 7.33
N ARG A 302 0.37 8.99 7.73
CA ARG A 302 1.45 9.89 7.26
C ARG A 302 2.57 9.17 6.53
N VAL A 303 2.82 7.92 6.89
CA VAL A 303 3.85 7.08 6.30
C VAL A 303 3.21 5.81 5.75
N LEU A 304 3.64 5.43 4.55
CA LEU A 304 3.32 4.17 3.89
C LEU A 304 4.61 3.60 3.30
N VAL A 305 4.90 2.33 3.55
CA VAL A 305 6.00 1.62 2.88
C VAL A 305 5.39 0.64 1.91
N HIS A 306 5.61 0.88 0.61
CA HIS A 306 5.21 -0.06 -0.42
C HIS A 306 6.32 -1.10 -0.63
N GLN A 307 6.01 -2.37 -0.37
CA GLN A 307 6.90 -3.49 -0.62
C GLN A 307 6.61 -4.06 -2.02
N CYS A 308 7.58 -3.97 -2.94
CA CYS A 308 7.50 -4.66 -4.22
C CYS A 308 7.60 -6.17 -3.98
N VAL A 309 6.67 -6.95 -4.55
CA VAL A 309 6.52 -8.37 -4.22
C VAL A 309 6.33 -9.24 -5.44
N ASN A 310 7.03 -10.36 -5.47
CA ASN A 310 6.92 -11.33 -6.55
C ASN A 310 7.18 -12.76 -6.04
N ASN A 311 6.66 -13.72 -6.78
CA ASN A 311 7.00 -15.12 -6.63
C ASN A 311 7.33 -15.77 -7.97
N GLU A 312 8.62 -16.00 -8.26
CA GLU A 312 9.05 -16.58 -9.54
C GLU A 312 8.44 -17.96 -9.83
N ILE A 313 8.20 -18.77 -8.79
CA ILE A 313 7.65 -20.11 -8.95
C ILE A 313 6.18 -20.02 -9.35
N LEU A 314 5.42 -19.11 -8.73
CA LEU A 314 4.04 -18.83 -9.14
C LEU A 314 3.98 -18.35 -10.60
N GLY A 315 4.87 -17.46 -11.01
CA GLY A 315 5.00 -17.02 -12.40
C GLY A 315 5.32 -18.18 -13.37
N LYS A 316 6.22 -19.09 -12.99
CA LYS A 316 6.56 -20.28 -13.80
C LYS A 316 5.36 -21.24 -13.93
N VAL A 317 4.64 -21.48 -12.84
CA VAL A 317 3.47 -22.39 -12.81
C VAL A 317 2.31 -21.82 -13.62
N THR A 318 1.99 -20.53 -13.44
CA THR A 318 0.89 -19.89 -14.18
C THR A 318 1.18 -19.88 -15.68
N ASN A 319 2.41 -19.61 -16.10
CA ASN A 319 2.81 -19.62 -17.52
C ASN A 319 2.64 -20.96 -18.25
N VAL A 320 2.58 -22.09 -17.52
CA VAL A 320 2.38 -23.43 -18.12
C VAL A 320 0.91 -23.90 -18.04
N LEU A 321 0.04 -23.18 -17.34
CA LEU A 321 -1.37 -23.53 -17.13
C LEU A 321 -2.29 -22.62 -17.96
N PRO A 322 -3.05 -23.14 -18.96
CA PRO A 322 -4.06 -22.35 -19.67
C PRO A 322 -5.17 -21.86 -18.72
N PRO A 323 -5.72 -20.64 -18.91
CA PRO A 323 -5.45 -19.69 -19.98
C PRO A 323 -4.27 -18.73 -19.72
N TYR A 324 -3.66 -18.81 -18.54
CA TYR A 324 -2.67 -17.84 -18.05
C TYR A 324 -1.41 -17.84 -18.92
N LYS A 325 -0.95 -16.63 -19.26
CA LYS A 325 0.28 -16.35 -20.01
C LYS A 325 0.84 -15.03 -19.52
N ASN A 326 2.16 -14.95 -19.38
CA ASN A 326 2.95 -13.77 -19.00
C ASN A 326 3.11 -13.49 -17.49
N GLY A 327 3.03 -14.50 -16.63
CA GLY A 327 3.50 -14.36 -15.25
C GLY A 327 4.99 -13.96 -15.23
N VAL A 328 5.37 -13.02 -14.35
CA VAL A 328 6.75 -12.55 -14.23
C VAL A 328 7.60 -13.64 -13.56
N THR A 329 8.75 -13.98 -14.15
CA THR A 329 9.60 -15.09 -13.67
C THR A 329 10.98 -14.64 -13.21
N ASN A 330 11.24 -13.34 -13.18
CA ASN A 330 12.48 -12.73 -12.69
C ASN A 330 12.11 -11.63 -11.72
N ASP A 331 12.61 -11.72 -10.49
CA ASP A 331 12.25 -10.78 -9.41
C ASP A 331 12.62 -9.33 -9.75
N MET A 332 13.76 -9.09 -10.39
CA MET A 332 14.22 -7.73 -10.72
C MET A 332 13.35 -7.06 -11.80
N ASP A 333 12.80 -7.83 -12.74
CA ASP A 333 11.85 -7.30 -13.72
C ASP A 333 10.52 -6.94 -13.07
N ALA A 334 10.04 -7.74 -12.10
CA ALA A 334 8.85 -7.43 -11.31
C ALA A 334 9.05 -6.15 -10.48
N ILE A 335 10.17 -6.05 -9.76
CA ILE A 335 10.53 -4.87 -8.96
C ILE A 335 10.51 -3.59 -9.82
N ARG A 336 11.17 -3.61 -10.99
CA ARG A 336 11.17 -2.44 -11.90
C ARG A 336 9.76 -2.06 -12.36
N GLN A 337 8.93 -3.05 -12.67
CA GLN A 337 7.55 -2.84 -13.12
C GLN A 337 6.67 -2.24 -12.03
N GLU A 338 6.80 -2.73 -10.79
CA GLU A 338 6.07 -2.22 -9.63
C GLU A 338 6.50 -0.80 -9.27
N ILE A 339 7.80 -0.50 -9.26
CA ILE A 339 8.31 0.86 -9.07
C ILE A 339 7.73 1.81 -10.13
N GLU A 340 7.80 1.43 -11.42
CA GLU A 340 7.22 2.23 -12.50
C GLU A 340 5.71 2.44 -12.30
N TYR A 341 4.99 1.42 -11.84
CA TYR A 341 3.56 1.51 -11.56
C TYR A 341 3.23 2.49 -10.44
N VAL A 342 3.99 2.49 -9.34
CA VAL A 342 3.74 3.39 -8.20
C VAL A 342 4.09 4.85 -8.55
N TYR A 343 5.11 5.10 -9.37
CA TYR A 343 5.34 6.44 -9.93
C TYR A 343 4.19 6.89 -10.86
N LYS A 344 3.65 5.99 -11.70
CA LYS A 344 2.45 6.31 -12.49
C LYS A 344 1.22 6.56 -11.63
N MET A 345 1.10 5.86 -10.50
CA MET A 345 0.03 6.10 -9.54
C MET A 345 0.16 7.50 -8.92
N GLN A 346 1.37 7.92 -8.57
CA GLN A 346 1.65 9.29 -8.13
C GLN A 346 1.23 10.32 -9.19
N ASP A 347 1.61 10.12 -10.46
CA ASP A 347 1.24 11.01 -11.57
C ASP A 347 -0.28 11.00 -11.82
N TYR A 348 -0.94 9.86 -11.66
CA TYR A 348 -2.39 9.75 -11.78
C TYR A 348 -3.10 10.53 -10.68
N ILE A 349 -2.62 10.45 -9.44
CA ILE A 349 -3.14 11.22 -8.30
C ILE A 349 -2.88 12.72 -8.53
N ASP A 350 -1.70 13.09 -9.01
CA ASP A 350 -1.38 14.46 -9.44
C ASP A 350 -2.36 14.98 -10.49
N ALA A 351 -2.67 14.17 -11.49
CA ALA A 351 -3.65 14.51 -12.51
C ALA A 351 -5.07 14.71 -11.94
N GLN A 352 -5.43 14.04 -10.84
CA GLN A 352 -6.70 14.29 -10.14
C GLN A 352 -6.66 15.57 -9.30
N CYS A 353 -5.48 15.98 -8.86
CA CYS A 353 -5.27 17.02 -7.86
C CYS A 353 -4.76 18.36 -8.42
N GLY A 354 -4.83 18.57 -9.73
CA GLY A 354 -4.50 19.86 -10.34
C GLY A 354 -3.13 19.93 -11.00
N GLY A 355 -2.42 18.81 -11.14
CA GLY A 355 -1.21 18.70 -11.96
C GLY A 355 0.00 18.14 -11.20
N PRO A 356 1.18 18.18 -11.84
CA PRO A 356 2.40 17.59 -11.29
C PRO A 356 2.73 18.13 -9.90
N ASN A 357 3.00 17.24 -8.95
CA ASN A 357 3.32 17.49 -7.54
C ASN A 357 2.18 18.04 -6.66
N GLU A 358 0.96 18.17 -7.17
CA GLU A 358 -0.19 18.72 -6.42
C GLU A 358 -0.94 17.65 -5.59
N GLY A 359 -0.76 16.38 -5.91
CA GLY A 359 -1.41 15.26 -5.23
C GLY A 359 -0.84 14.97 -3.84
N TRP A 360 -1.62 14.25 -3.03
CA TRP A 360 -1.29 13.95 -1.63
C TRP A 360 -0.30 12.79 -1.43
N PHE A 361 -0.04 11.95 -2.44
CA PHE A 361 0.83 10.77 -2.36
C PHE A 361 2.23 11.10 -2.89
N ARG A 362 3.28 11.10 -2.06
CA ARG A 362 4.66 11.39 -2.51
C ARG A 362 5.62 10.27 -2.19
N ILE A 363 6.27 9.74 -3.23
CA ILE A 363 7.40 8.83 -3.07
C ILE A 363 8.60 9.62 -2.56
N VAL A 364 9.20 9.14 -1.47
CA VAL A 364 10.34 9.75 -0.79
C VAL A 364 11.44 8.73 -0.56
N THR A 365 12.66 9.23 -0.40
CA THR A 365 13.87 8.41 -0.28
C THR A 365 14.76 8.80 0.89
N SER A 366 14.33 9.76 1.72
CA SER A 366 15.04 10.19 2.91
C SER A 366 14.10 10.72 3.98
N SER A 367 14.59 10.79 5.22
CA SER A 367 13.87 11.40 6.33
C SER A 367 13.54 12.88 6.06
N GLU A 368 14.47 13.64 5.48
CA GLU A 368 14.30 15.04 5.11
C GLU A 368 13.15 15.23 4.11
N GLN A 369 13.11 14.41 3.06
CA GLN A 369 12.02 14.44 2.08
C GLN A 369 10.69 14.07 2.73
N ALA A 370 10.66 13.06 3.60
CA ALA A 370 9.45 12.67 4.32
C ALA A 370 8.91 13.82 5.19
N ARG A 371 9.78 14.50 5.95
CA ARG A 371 9.41 15.66 6.77
C ARG A 371 8.89 16.81 5.91
N ASP A 372 9.55 17.14 4.79
CA ASP A 372 9.08 18.20 3.88
C ASP A 372 7.69 17.86 3.30
N VAL A 373 7.51 16.65 2.78
CA VAL A 373 6.22 16.18 2.25
C VAL A 373 5.11 16.25 3.31
N ILE A 374 5.36 15.76 4.52
CA ILE A 374 4.37 15.75 5.60
C ILE A 374 4.06 17.18 6.07
N SER A 375 5.05 18.08 6.10
CA SER A 375 4.84 19.51 6.42
C SER A 375 3.94 20.22 5.40
N GLN A 376 3.88 19.74 4.16
CA GLN A 376 2.94 20.22 3.14
C GLN A 376 1.53 19.62 3.31
N GLY A 377 1.35 18.75 4.31
CA GLY A 377 0.12 18.03 4.60
C GLY A 377 -0.07 16.79 3.73
N LYS A 378 0.97 16.29 3.05
CA LYS A 378 0.92 15.11 2.16
C LYS A 378 1.35 13.83 2.90
N MET A 379 1.18 12.68 2.28
CA MET A 379 1.65 11.37 2.76
C MET A 379 3.03 11.05 2.16
N ALA A 380 3.96 10.64 3.01
CA ALA A 380 5.27 10.14 2.62
C ALA A 380 5.20 8.64 2.32
N VAL A 381 5.70 8.25 1.15
CA VAL A 381 5.69 6.87 0.67
C VAL A 381 7.11 6.40 0.43
N PHE A 382 7.55 5.40 1.18
CA PHE A 382 8.82 4.74 0.97
C PHE A 382 8.65 3.49 0.12
N LEU A 383 9.71 3.09 -0.58
CA LEU A 383 9.74 1.87 -1.37
C LEU A 383 10.64 0.83 -0.71
N GLY A 384 10.13 -0.38 -0.58
CA GLY A 384 10.84 -1.57 -0.12
C GLY A 384 10.68 -2.75 -1.08
N ILE A 385 11.33 -3.87 -0.79
CA ILE A 385 11.25 -5.11 -1.60
C ILE A 385 11.08 -6.32 -0.69
N GLU A 386 10.12 -7.17 -1.02
CA GLU A 386 9.92 -8.49 -0.43
C GLU A 386 9.81 -9.56 -1.54
N VAL A 387 10.93 -10.21 -1.85
CA VAL A 387 10.99 -11.26 -2.89
C VAL A 387 11.87 -12.42 -2.44
N ASP A 388 11.63 -13.62 -2.98
CA ASP A 388 12.32 -14.84 -2.57
C ASP A 388 13.81 -14.87 -2.94
N THR A 389 14.21 -14.28 -4.08
CA THR A 389 15.60 -14.34 -4.57
C THR A 389 16.03 -13.01 -5.16
N ILE A 390 16.07 -11.99 -4.30
CA ILE A 390 16.51 -10.65 -4.68
C ILE A 390 17.92 -10.69 -5.32
N PHE A 391 18.10 -9.89 -6.37
CA PHE A 391 19.33 -9.84 -7.19
C PHE A 391 19.70 -11.14 -7.92
N GLY A 392 18.82 -12.14 -7.91
CA GLY A 392 19.15 -13.48 -8.39
C GLY A 392 20.19 -14.18 -7.52
N ALA A 393 20.36 -13.77 -6.25
CA ALA A 393 21.31 -14.33 -5.32
C ALA A 393 20.87 -15.72 -4.83
N ASP A 394 21.24 -16.75 -5.58
CA ASP A 394 20.92 -18.16 -5.30
C ASP A 394 22.11 -18.95 -4.73
N THR A 395 23.26 -18.31 -4.56
CA THR A 395 24.53 -18.97 -4.23
C THR A 395 25.29 -18.23 -3.13
N ASP A 396 25.76 -18.98 -2.13
CA ASP A 396 26.77 -18.49 -1.18
C ASP A 396 28.17 -18.47 -1.83
N PHE A 397 28.46 -17.42 -2.58
CA PHE A 397 29.75 -17.24 -3.26
C PHE A 397 30.92 -17.22 -2.28
N VAL A 398 30.80 -16.51 -1.16
CA VAL A 398 31.87 -16.39 -0.16
C VAL A 398 32.14 -17.73 0.51
N GLY A 399 31.09 -18.45 0.93
CA GLY A 399 31.25 -19.78 1.54
C GLY A 399 31.85 -20.80 0.58
N LYS A 400 31.42 -20.82 -0.69
CA LYS A 400 32.00 -21.70 -1.72
C LYS A 400 33.48 -21.39 -1.99
N TYR A 401 33.86 -20.13 -1.99
CA TYR A 401 35.28 -19.74 -2.12
C TYR A 401 36.09 -20.21 -0.91
N ASN A 402 35.58 -19.99 0.30
CA ASN A 402 36.22 -20.44 1.55
C ASN A 402 36.39 -21.97 1.59
N ALA A 403 35.47 -22.72 1.00
CA ALA A 403 35.54 -24.18 0.84
C ALA A 403 36.48 -24.65 -0.30
N GLY A 404 36.97 -23.73 -1.15
CA GLY A 404 37.81 -24.04 -2.31
C GLY A 404 37.03 -24.65 -3.49
N GLU A 405 35.71 -24.46 -3.55
CA GLU A 405 34.83 -24.99 -4.61
C GLU A 405 34.81 -24.10 -5.85
N ILE A 406 35.04 -22.79 -5.67
CA ILE A 406 35.14 -21.80 -6.74
C ILE A 406 36.43 -20.98 -6.59
N THR A 407 36.82 -20.32 -7.67
CA THR A 407 37.94 -19.38 -7.71
C THR A 407 37.57 -18.02 -7.10
N GLU A 408 38.58 -17.25 -6.70
CA GLU A 408 38.38 -15.86 -6.25
C GLU A 408 37.73 -14.99 -7.34
N GLU A 409 38.07 -15.22 -8.61
CA GLU A 409 37.48 -14.51 -9.76
C GLU A 409 35.98 -14.80 -9.89
N GLU A 410 35.57 -16.06 -9.71
CA GLU A 410 34.14 -16.45 -9.73
C GLU A 410 33.38 -15.84 -8.56
N MET A 411 33.96 -15.83 -7.35
CA MET A 411 33.36 -15.16 -6.18
C MET A 411 33.19 -13.67 -6.44
N ASN A 412 34.25 -12.97 -6.84
CA ASN A 412 34.22 -11.53 -7.09
C ASN A 412 33.21 -11.17 -8.19
N THR A 413 33.14 -11.96 -9.26
CA THR A 413 32.14 -11.76 -10.32
C THR A 413 30.71 -11.87 -9.79
N GLY A 414 30.44 -12.85 -8.91
CA GLY A 414 29.14 -13.03 -8.27
C GLY A 414 28.77 -11.84 -7.37
N LEU A 415 29.69 -11.43 -6.50
CA LEU A 415 29.50 -10.30 -5.59
C LEU A 415 29.33 -8.96 -6.33
N GLU A 416 30.14 -8.70 -7.36
CA GLU A 416 30.02 -7.51 -8.21
C GLU A 416 28.65 -7.43 -8.92
N ASN A 417 28.09 -8.58 -9.31
CA ASN A 417 26.75 -8.63 -9.92
C ASN A 417 25.64 -8.36 -8.91
N ILE A 418 25.77 -8.83 -7.66
CA ILE A 418 24.83 -8.52 -6.58
C ILE A 418 24.93 -7.03 -6.25
N GLU A 419 26.14 -6.50 -6.06
CA GLU A 419 26.38 -5.10 -5.71
C GLU A 419 25.83 -4.14 -6.77
N LYS A 420 26.02 -4.45 -8.06
CA LYS A 420 25.47 -3.64 -9.14
C LYS A 420 23.93 -3.55 -9.09
N GLN A 421 23.25 -4.63 -8.73
CA GLN A 421 21.79 -4.64 -8.63
C GLN A 421 21.30 -3.97 -7.34
N LEU A 422 22.08 -4.08 -6.25
CA LEU A 422 21.85 -3.30 -5.03
C LEU A 422 21.92 -1.80 -5.31
N ASP A 423 22.96 -1.35 -6.02
CA ASP A 423 23.10 0.06 -6.42
C ASP A 423 21.95 0.48 -7.35
N GLU A 424 21.52 -0.38 -8.27
CA GLU A 424 20.38 -0.12 -9.15
C GLU A 424 19.09 0.12 -8.35
N VAL A 425 18.72 -0.76 -7.41
CA VAL A 425 17.47 -0.59 -6.65
C VAL A 425 17.55 0.61 -5.71
N TYR A 426 18.73 0.89 -5.15
CA TYR A 426 18.95 2.08 -4.33
C TYR A 426 18.75 3.37 -5.15
N ASP A 427 19.26 3.42 -6.38
CA ASP A 427 19.08 4.53 -7.32
C ASP A 427 17.62 4.68 -7.78
N LEU A 428 16.87 3.58 -7.84
CA LEU A 428 15.42 3.60 -8.10
C LEU A 428 14.59 4.07 -6.89
N GLY A 429 15.21 4.25 -5.73
CA GLY A 429 14.58 4.80 -4.53
C GLY A 429 14.23 3.78 -3.44
N ILE A 430 14.63 2.52 -3.59
CA ILE A 430 14.44 1.50 -2.54
C ILE A 430 15.28 1.85 -1.32
N ARG A 431 14.69 1.76 -0.12
CA ARG A 431 15.37 2.06 1.15
C ARG A 431 15.32 0.92 2.17
N SER A 432 14.42 -0.04 2.01
CA SER A 432 14.42 -1.29 2.78
C SER A 432 14.26 -2.48 1.85
N PHE A 433 14.75 -3.65 2.25
CA PHE A 433 14.36 -4.90 1.60
C PHE A 433 14.63 -6.11 2.47
N TYR A 434 13.87 -7.17 2.19
CA TYR A 434 14.04 -8.50 2.74
C TYR A 434 15.14 -9.23 1.97
N MET A 435 16.24 -9.54 2.66
CA MET A 435 17.28 -10.40 2.08
C MET A 435 16.80 -11.84 1.91
N ILE A 436 15.92 -12.29 2.81
CA ILE A 436 15.36 -13.63 2.87
C ILE A 436 13.86 -13.45 3.06
N HIS A 437 13.07 -14.12 2.22
CA HIS A 437 11.61 -14.15 2.31
C HIS A 437 11.15 -15.61 2.51
N ALA A 438 10.24 -16.13 1.70
CA ALA A 438 9.62 -17.43 1.93
C ALA A 438 10.52 -18.61 1.59
N LEU A 439 11.61 -18.43 0.83
CA LEU A 439 12.49 -19.51 0.39
C LEU A 439 13.94 -19.30 0.88
N ASN A 440 14.67 -20.40 1.07
CA ASN A 440 16.12 -20.35 1.24
C ASN A 440 16.75 -19.77 -0.03
N ASN A 441 17.80 -18.97 0.13
CA ASN A 441 18.52 -18.38 -1.00
C ASN A 441 20.03 -18.28 -0.71
N GLY A 442 20.77 -17.60 -1.58
CA GLY A 442 22.22 -17.45 -1.45
C GLY A 442 22.67 -16.68 -0.20
N PHE A 443 21.78 -15.93 0.44
CA PHE A 443 22.06 -15.17 1.66
C PHE A 443 21.78 -15.94 2.95
N GLY A 444 20.84 -16.89 2.97
CA GLY A 444 20.56 -17.65 4.18
C GLY A 444 19.30 -18.50 4.15
N GLY A 445 19.03 -19.11 5.30
CA GLY A 445 17.82 -19.87 5.56
C GLY A 445 16.63 -18.98 5.90
N CYS A 446 15.46 -19.30 5.35
CA CYS A 446 14.18 -18.72 5.75
C CYS A 446 13.56 -19.47 6.93
N GLN A 447 12.56 -18.89 7.57
CA GLN A 447 11.71 -19.59 8.51
C GLN A 447 10.91 -20.71 7.84
N LEU A 448 10.38 -21.63 8.65
CA LEU A 448 9.50 -22.69 8.16
C LEU A 448 8.06 -22.17 8.09
N TYR A 449 7.41 -22.38 6.94
CA TYR A 449 6.03 -21.96 6.68
C TYR A 449 5.05 -23.11 6.80
N GLN A 450 3.81 -22.78 7.15
CA GLN A 450 2.76 -23.77 7.26
C GLN A 450 2.46 -24.47 5.91
N GLY A 451 2.27 -25.79 5.99
CA GLY A 451 1.93 -26.63 4.86
C GLY A 451 3.13 -27.09 4.03
N GLU A 452 2.84 -27.84 2.98
CA GLU A 452 3.87 -28.45 2.12
C GLU A 452 4.22 -27.60 0.90
N ILE A 453 3.41 -26.60 0.58
CA ILE A 453 3.53 -25.85 -0.67
C ILE A 453 4.85 -25.08 -0.74
N PHE A 454 5.23 -24.41 0.35
CA PHE A 454 6.47 -23.64 0.45
C PHE A 454 7.70 -24.54 0.44
N SER A 455 7.66 -25.70 1.10
CA SER A 455 8.74 -26.69 1.02
C SER A 455 8.93 -27.25 -0.40
N ILE A 456 7.84 -27.46 -1.15
CA ILE A 456 7.90 -27.84 -2.57
C ILE A 456 8.46 -26.70 -3.42
N MET A 457 8.04 -25.45 -3.18
CA MET A 457 8.58 -24.28 -3.88
C MET A 457 10.07 -24.10 -3.61
N ASN A 458 10.50 -24.31 -2.37
CA ASN A 458 11.91 -24.32 -1.98
C ASN A 458 12.69 -25.37 -2.77
N TYR A 459 12.16 -26.59 -2.89
CA TYR A 459 12.79 -27.64 -3.73
C TYR A 459 12.87 -27.23 -5.20
N LEU A 460 11.82 -26.62 -5.75
CA LEU A 460 11.83 -26.16 -7.15
C LEU A 460 12.84 -25.04 -7.40
N LYS A 461 13.15 -24.24 -6.39
CA LYS A 461 14.11 -23.13 -6.49
C LYS A 461 15.55 -23.55 -6.18
N THR A 462 15.75 -24.27 -5.08
CA THR A 462 17.07 -24.59 -4.51
C THR A 462 17.55 -26.00 -4.84
N SER A 463 16.68 -26.85 -5.38
CA SER A 463 16.86 -28.31 -5.52
C SER A 463 16.86 -29.09 -4.20
N ASP A 464 16.51 -28.45 -3.08
CA ASP A 464 16.38 -29.06 -1.76
C ASP A 464 15.05 -28.68 -1.08
N PHE A 465 14.43 -29.62 -0.40
CA PHE A 465 13.31 -29.29 0.51
C PHE A 465 13.87 -28.52 1.72
N TYR A 466 13.00 -27.85 2.47
CA TYR A 466 13.42 -27.36 3.79
C TYR A 466 14.03 -28.50 4.60
N GLN A 467 15.13 -28.21 5.28
CA GLN A 467 15.82 -29.14 6.16
C GLN A 467 15.48 -28.74 7.60
N PRO A 468 14.42 -29.31 8.19
CA PRO A 468 14.04 -28.97 9.56
C PRO A 468 14.94 -29.67 10.57
N GLU A 469 15.18 -29.00 11.69
CA GLU A 469 15.72 -29.57 12.94
C GLU A 469 14.75 -29.29 14.10
N VAL A 470 14.96 -29.97 15.24
CA VAL A 470 14.22 -29.65 16.46
C VAL A 470 14.62 -28.25 16.91
N SER A 471 13.62 -27.36 17.03
CA SER A 471 13.86 -26.01 17.51
C SER A 471 14.37 -26.02 18.95
N THR A 472 15.39 -25.21 19.23
CA THR A 472 15.85 -24.92 20.58
C THR A 472 15.01 -23.83 21.25
N ASN A 473 14.27 -23.03 20.47
CA ASN A 473 13.39 -21.98 20.97
C ASN A 473 12.05 -22.60 21.44
N PRO A 474 11.72 -22.53 22.75
CA PRO A 474 10.52 -23.10 23.35
C PRO A 474 9.26 -22.30 22.99
N ARG A 475 9.36 -21.26 22.16
CA ARG A 475 8.20 -20.54 21.60
C ARG A 475 7.79 -21.05 20.22
N VAL A 476 8.59 -21.96 19.64
CA VAL A 476 8.32 -22.52 18.31
C VAL A 476 7.58 -23.84 18.47
N PHE A 477 6.35 -23.88 17.95
CA PHE A 477 5.46 -25.05 18.00
C PHE A 477 5.16 -25.63 16.62
N TYR A 478 5.40 -24.87 15.56
CA TYR A 478 5.15 -25.35 14.20
C TYR A 478 6.04 -26.56 13.88
N LYS A 479 5.42 -27.62 13.34
CA LYS A 479 6.11 -28.83 12.88
C LYS A 479 5.95 -28.99 11.38
N GLN A 480 7.04 -28.86 10.63
CA GLN A 480 7.06 -29.14 9.20
C GLN A 480 6.50 -30.54 8.91
N PRO A 481 5.45 -30.67 8.09
CA PRO A 481 4.92 -31.97 7.71
C PRO A 481 6.01 -32.81 7.02
N LYS A 482 5.99 -34.13 7.26
CA LYS A 482 6.94 -35.11 6.70
C LYS A 482 8.42 -34.93 7.09
N ALA A 483 8.74 -34.02 8.03
CA ALA A 483 10.06 -34.01 8.66
C ALA A 483 10.32 -35.36 9.34
N ASP A 484 11.51 -35.93 9.14
CA ASP A 484 11.97 -37.15 9.83
C ASP A 484 12.59 -36.77 11.19
N LEU A 485 11.76 -36.18 12.06
CA LEU A 485 12.13 -35.68 13.39
C LEU A 485 11.26 -36.33 14.47
N PRO A 486 11.72 -36.34 15.75
CA PRO A 486 10.96 -36.93 16.85
C PRO A 486 9.54 -36.37 16.95
N GLU A 487 8.53 -37.24 17.06
CA GLU A 487 7.13 -36.83 17.16
C GLU A 487 6.86 -35.98 18.41
N ASP A 488 7.65 -36.20 19.48
CA ASP A 488 7.64 -35.48 20.74
C ASP A 488 8.46 -34.18 20.75
N ALA A 489 9.10 -33.81 19.63
CA ALA A 489 9.69 -32.48 19.47
C ALA A 489 8.61 -31.40 19.72
N GLN A 490 8.99 -30.24 20.22
CA GLN A 490 8.02 -29.16 20.45
C GLN A 490 7.63 -28.49 19.12
N GLY A 491 8.62 -28.06 18.36
CA GLY A 491 8.48 -27.46 17.03
C GLY A 491 9.79 -27.59 16.26
N HIS A 492 9.76 -27.19 15.00
CA HIS A 492 10.88 -27.31 14.07
C HIS A 492 11.41 -25.93 13.67
N ALA A 493 12.72 -25.84 13.47
CA ALA A 493 13.40 -24.69 12.90
C ALA A 493 14.15 -25.12 11.63
N ASN A 494 14.48 -24.16 10.75
CA ASN A 494 15.31 -24.45 9.59
C ASN A 494 16.77 -24.62 10.04
N VAL A 495 17.47 -25.65 9.55
CA VAL A 495 18.88 -25.88 9.88
C VAL A 495 19.78 -24.78 9.32
N GLU A 496 19.36 -24.14 8.23
CA GLU A 496 20.13 -23.13 7.50
C GLU A 496 20.13 -21.79 8.25
N GLY A 497 21.32 -21.25 8.48
CA GLY A 497 21.54 -19.91 9.05
C GLY A 497 21.95 -18.89 8.00
N LEU A 498 22.53 -17.77 8.44
CA LEU A 498 23.02 -16.74 7.53
C LEU A 498 24.32 -17.24 6.86
N THR A 499 24.37 -17.18 5.53
CA THR A 499 25.57 -17.60 4.79
C THR A 499 26.67 -16.56 4.88
N GLU A 500 27.90 -16.90 4.48
CA GLU A 500 29.00 -15.91 4.45
C GLU A 500 28.72 -14.78 3.45
N THR A 501 28.03 -15.07 2.34
CA THR A 501 27.52 -14.06 1.40
C THR A 501 26.42 -13.22 2.03
N GLY A 502 25.54 -13.81 2.86
CA GLY A 502 24.55 -13.07 3.66
C GLY A 502 25.20 -12.08 4.62
N LYS A 503 26.23 -12.50 5.36
CA LYS A 503 27.00 -11.62 6.26
C LYS A 503 27.63 -10.46 5.50
N TRP A 504 28.25 -10.74 4.35
CA TRP A 504 28.78 -9.71 3.46
C TRP A 504 27.70 -8.71 3.03
N MET A 505 26.50 -9.21 2.68
CA MET A 505 25.39 -8.38 2.22
C MET A 505 24.86 -7.45 3.32
N ILE A 506 24.76 -7.92 4.57
CA ILE A 506 24.41 -7.07 5.72
C ILE A 506 25.36 -5.88 5.82
N HIS A 507 26.68 -6.10 5.70
CA HIS A 507 27.63 -4.98 5.68
C HIS A 507 27.45 -4.06 4.46
N GLN A 508 27.06 -4.57 3.29
CA GLN A 508 26.75 -3.73 2.13
C GLN A 508 25.54 -2.82 2.36
N MET A 509 24.52 -3.32 3.06
CA MET A 509 23.33 -2.55 3.45
C MET A 509 23.69 -1.48 4.50
N ILE A 510 24.46 -1.84 5.52
CA ILE A 510 24.95 -0.91 6.55
C ILE A 510 25.76 0.22 5.91
N ASN A 511 26.69 -0.10 5.00
CA ASN A 511 27.51 0.90 4.28
C ASN A 511 26.69 1.87 3.42
N ARG A 512 25.48 1.47 3.02
CA ARG A 512 24.54 2.28 2.22
C ARG A 512 23.44 2.91 3.08
N HIS A 513 23.50 2.74 4.40
CA HIS A 513 22.52 3.25 5.36
C HIS A 513 21.09 2.77 5.04
N MET A 514 20.98 1.54 4.52
CA MET A 514 19.69 0.94 4.17
C MET A 514 19.02 0.31 5.39
N ILE A 515 17.70 0.30 5.40
CA ILE A 515 16.92 -0.37 6.44
C ILE A 515 16.96 -1.89 6.17
N ILE A 516 17.29 -2.67 7.20
CA ILE A 516 17.38 -4.13 7.14
C ILE A 516 16.07 -4.72 7.69
N GLU A 517 15.32 -5.41 6.84
CA GLU A 517 14.11 -6.14 7.18
C GLU A 517 14.48 -7.52 7.77
N LEU A 518 14.00 -7.83 8.97
CA LEU A 518 14.41 -9.01 9.73
C LEU A 518 13.37 -10.15 9.72
N ASP A 519 12.12 -9.85 9.35
CA ASP A 519 11.07 -10.85 9.25
C ASP A 519 11.43 -11.91 8.18
N HIS A 520 10.84 -13.10 8.29
CA HIS A 520 11.09 -14.30 7.45
C HIS A 520 12.44 -14.99 7.57
N MET A 521 13.45 -14.39 8.20
CA MET A 521 14.71 -15.07 8.49
C MET A 521 14.49 -16.31 9.37
N SER A 522 15.26 -17.39 9.15
CA SER A 522 15.29 -18.50 10.09
C SER A 522 15.80 -18.05 11.47
N ASP A 523 15.53 -18.84 12.51
CA ASP A 523 16.01 -18.55 13.87
C ASP A 523 17.53 -18.30 13.94
N LYS A 524 18.31 -19.07 13.15
CA LYS A 524 19.76 -18.90 13.02
C LYS A 524 20.14 -17.68 12.20
N SER A 525 19.50 -17.47 11.05
CA SER A 525 19.76 -16.30 10.19
C SER A 525 19.48 -14.99 10.93
N LEU A 526 18.39 -14.95 11.70
CA LEU A 526 18.02 -13.81 12.53
C LEU A 526 19.05 -13.56 13.64
N ASN A 527 19.50 -14.62 14.33
CA ASN A 527 20.54 -14.49 15.35
C ASN A 527 21.86 -13.97 14.77
N ASP A 528 22.36 -14.59 13.70
CA ASP A 528 23.59 -14.17 13.03
C ASP A 528 23.51 -12.71 12.57
N THR A 529 22.36 -12.31 12.01
CA THR A 529 22.10 -10.93 11.57
C THR A 529 22.09 -9.98 12.77
N LEU A 530 21.37 -10.30 13.84
CA LEU A 530 21.32 -9.47 15.05
C LEU A 530 22.68 -9.37 15.75
N ASP A 531 23.55 -10.38 15.63
CA ASP A 531 24.91 -10.33 16.18
C ASP A 531 25.78 -9.34 15.39
N ILE A 532 25.73 -9.36 14.06
CA ILE A 532 26.42 -8.36 13.22
C ILE A 532 25.90 -6.97 13.54
N LEU A 533 24.58 -6.76 13.56
CA LEU A 533 23.97 -5.47 13.83
C LEU A 533 24.30 -4.97 15.24
N TRP A 534 24.41 -5.89 16.19
CA TRP A 534 24.80 -5.58 17.55
C TRP A 534 26.27 -5.21 17.69
N GLU A 535 27.16 -5.80 16.91
CA GLU A 535 28.58 -5.39 16.85
C GLU A 535 28.73 -4.04 16.16
N GLU A 536 28.01 -3.85 15.05
CA GLU A 536 28.00 -2.64 14.24
C GLU A 536 27.23 -1.49 14.89
N LYS A 537 26.42 -1.73 15.92
CA LYS A 537 25.53 -0.74 16.55
C LYS A 537 24.62 -0.04 15.53
N TYR A 538 24.10 -0.79 14.57
CA TYR A 538 23.35 -0.21 13.46
C TYR A 538 21.86 -0.03 13.80
N PRO A 539 21.29 1.20 13.68
CA PRO A 539 19.88 1.47 14.03
C PRO A 539 18.87 1.17 12.93
N GLY A 540 19.30 1.09 11.67
CA GLY A 540 18.42 0.98 10.51
C GLY A 540 17.83 -0.43 10.37
N ILE A 541 17.03 -0.87 11.33
CA ILE A 541 16.52 -2.24 11.42
C ILE A 541 15.03 -2.22 11.73
N ILE A 542 14.30 -3.17 11.14
CA ILE A 542 12.86 -3.26 11.31
C ILE A 542 12.37 -4.69 11.20
N CYS A 543 11.38 -5.04 12.01
CA CYS A 543 10.44 -6.12 11.74
C CYS A 543 9.13 -5.46 11.29
N SER A 544 8.92 -5.29 9.98
CA SER A 544 7.89 -4.40 9.43
C SER A 544 6.50 -5.02 9.37
N HIS A 545 6.39 -6.34 9.57
CA HIS A 545 5.10 -7.04 9.68
C HIS A 545 5.20 -8.33 10.51
N THR A 546 5.45 -8.16 11.80
CA THR A 546 5.88 -9.27 12.64
C THR A 546 4.77 -9.86 13.52
N ARG A 547 5.06 -11.05 14.04
CA ARG A 547 4.26 -11.78 15.02
C ARG A 547 5.11 -12.09 16.24
N ILE A 548 4.55 -11.86 17.43
CA ILE A 548 5.27 -12.00 18.72
C ILE A 548 4.98 -13.39 19.27
N LEU A 549 5.95 -14.30 19.17
CA LEU A 549 5.76 -15.71 19.51
C LEU A 549 5.31 -15.95 20.95
N ASP A 550 5.75 -15.10 21.89
CA ASP A 550 5.36 -15.17 23.29
C ASP A 550 3.84 -15.02 23.51
N MET A 551 3.11 -14.48 22.53
CA MET A 551 1.66 -14.27 22.60
C MET A 551 0.84 -15.47 22.10
N PHE A 552 1.45 -16.40 21.39
CA PHE A 552 0.76 -17.60 20.90
C PHE A 552 0.73 -18.72 21.94
N ASN A 553 -0.26 -19.59 21.83
CA ASN A 553 -0.37 -20.86 22.54
C ASN A 553 0.25 -22.02 21.75
N PRO A 554 0.69 -23.11 22.42
CA PRO A 554 1.24 -24.28 21.74
C PRO A 554 0.32 -24.92 20.69
N GLU A 555 -0.99 -24.76 20.87
CA GLU A 555 -2.01 -25.21 19.92
C GLU A 555 -2.21 -24.29 18.72
N ASP A 556 -1.66 -23.06 18.77
CA ASP A 556 -1.75 -22.12 17.66
C ASP A 556 -0.74 -22.52 16.59
N GLU A 557 -1.18 -22.47 15.34
CA GLU A 557 -0.30 -22.65 14.19
C GLU A 557 0.48 -21.34 14.00
N ALA A 558 1.51 -21.09 14.81
CA ALA A 558 2.34 -19.88 14.66
C ALA A 558 3.52 -20.16 13.73
N TRP A 559 3.51 -19.53 12.56
CA TRP A 559 4.65 -19.34 11.67
C TRP A 559 4.96 -17.83 11.65
N GLU A 560 6.20 -17.44 11.39
CA GLU A 560 6.72 -16.06 11.54
C GLU A 560 7.13 -15.68 12.96
N GLN A 561 8.43 -15.38 13.15
CA GLN A 561 9.10 -15.59 14.44
C GLN A 561 9.86 -14.35 14.94
N LEU A 562 9.22 -13.55 15.81
CA LEU A 562 9.92 -12.67 16.74
C LEU A 562 9.55 -13.01 18.18
N ASP A 563 10.54 -13.34 19.00
CA ASP A 563 10.32 -13.47 20.45
C ASP A 563 10.64 -12.17 21.19
N ILE A 564 10.11 -12.04 22.41
CA ILE A 564 10.30 -10.84 23.23
C ILE A 564 11.79 -10.52 23.48
N PRO A 565 12.68 -11.48 23.80
CA PRO A 565 14.11 -11.19 23.95
C PRO A 565 14.75 -10.51 22.74
N ARG A 566 14.46 -10.98 21.52
CA ARG A 566 14.95 -10.35 20.28
C ARG A 566 14.27 -9.03 20.00
N MET A 567 12.98 -8.89 20.31
CA MET A 567 12.24 -7.62 20.23
C MET A 567 12.91 -6.53 21.09
N ILE A 568 13.29 -6.86 22.33
CA ILE A 568 14.01 -5.96 23.23
C ILE A 568 15.36 -5.54 22.62
N LYS A 569 16.11 -6.49 22.03
CA LYS A 569 17.40 -6.22 21.35
C LYS A 569 17.23 -5.24 20.19
N ILE A 570 16.18 -5.39 19.40
CA ILE A 570 15.86 -4.49 18.28
C ILE A 570 15.55 -3.08 18.77
N TYR A 571 14.70 -2.93 19.80
CA TYR A 571 14.43 -1.62 20.39
C TYR A 571 15.67 -0.96 20.97
N GLN A 572 16.53 -1.74 21.61
CA GLN A 572 17.77 -1.22 22.17
C GLN A 572 18.72 -0.68 21.08
N LEU A 573 18.77 -1.33 19.92
CA LEU A 573 19.48 -0.86 18.73
C LEU A 573 18.84 0.37 18.06
N GLY A 574 17.64 0.79 18.50
CA GLY A 574 16.91 1.94 17.94
C GLY A 574 15.99 1.57 16.77
N GLY A 575 15.77 0.27 16.55
CA GLY A 575 14.94 -0.27 15.50
C GLY A 575 13.44 -0.20 15.78
N ILE A 576 12.67 -0.65 14.81
CA ILE A 576 11.20 -0.58 14.80
C ILE A 576 10.59 -1.99 14.82
N ILE A 577 9.50 -2.14 15.58
CA ILE A 577 8.68 -3.34 15.62
C ILE A 577 7.28 -2.96 15.17
N SER A 578 6.82 -3.57 14.08
CA SER A 578 5.51 -3.35 13.51
C SER A 578 4.71 -4.65 13.53
N PRO A 579 3.87 -4.87 14.55
CA PRO A 579 2.97 -6.00 14.54
C PRO A 579 2.08 -5.98 13.31
N MET A 580 1.86 -7.16 12.72
CA MET A 580 0.86 -7.31 11.67
C MET A 580 -0.51 -6.81 12.14
N MET A 581 -1.29 -6.25 11.21
CA MET A 581 -2.59 -5.68 11.52
C MET A 581 -3.59 -6.73 12.04
N TRP A 582 -3.47 -7.99 11.59
CA TRP A 582 -4.25 -9.11 12.12
C TRP A 582 -3.88 -9.40 13.59
N GLU A 583 -2.60 -9.53 13.90
CA GLU A 583 -2.05 -9.83 15.22
C GLU A 583 -2.29 -8.70 16.23
N THR A 584 -2.47 -7.47 15.74
CA THR A 584 -2.91 -6.33 16.55
C THR A 584 -4.25 -6.61 17.23
N THR A 585 -5.11 -7.46 16.65
CA THR A 585 -6.40 -7.84 17.27
C THR A 585 -6.28 -8.71 18.52
N THR A 586 -5.12 -9.34 18.73
CA THR A 586 -4.85 -10.29 19.83
C THR A 586 -3.81 -9.77 20.84
N GLY A 587 -3.49 -8.48 20.81
CA GLY A 587 -2.67 -7.81 21.85
C GLY A 587 -1.20 -7.67 21.53
N HIS A 588 -0.77 -8.03 20.31
CA HIS A 588 0.63 -7.91 19.90
C HIS A 588 1.14 -6.46 19.92
N GLN A 589 0.33 -5.51 19.45
CA GLN A 589 0.63 -4.09 19.52
C GLN A 589 0.80 -3.63 20.98
N ARG A 590 -0.06 -4.10 21.88
CA ARG A 590 0.09 -3.81 23.31
C ARG A 590 1.37 -4.38 23.90
N CYS A 591 1.73 -5.63 23.56
CA CYS A 591 2.98 -6.24 24.00
C CYS A 591 4.19 -5.40 23.56
N ALA A 592 4.26 -5.05 22.27
CA ALA A 592 5.30 -4.20 21.73
C ALA A 592 5.36 -2.82 22.43
N THR A 593 4.20 -2.24 22.74
CA THR A 593 4.06 -0.96 23.46
C THR A 593 4.58 -1.05 24.89
N ASP A 594 4.13 -2.02 25.68
CA ASP A 594 4.47 -2.13 27.10
C ASP A 594 5.99 -2.27 27.31
N TYR A 595 6.68 -3.05 26.46
CA TYR A 595 8.15 -3.18 26.53
C TYR A 595 8.87 -1.90 26.13
N LEU A 596 8.42 -1.20 25.08
CA LEU A 596 9.03 0.05 24.64
C LEU A 596 8.80 1.16 25.68
N GLU A 597 7.59 1.29 26.20
CA GLU A 597 7.25 2.24 27.26
C GLU A 597 8.13 2.01 28.48
N TYR A 598 8.25 0.76 28.94
CA TYR A 598 9.09 0.42 30.09
C TYR A 598 10.58 0.72 29.84
N MET A 599 11.08 0.44 28.64
CA MET A 599 12.46 0.78 28.25
C MET A 599 12.70 2.32 28.29
N ILE A 600 11.74 3.11 27.82
CA ILE A 600 11.81 4.58 27.87
C ILE A 600 11.72 5.09 29.32
N GLU A 601 10.81 4.53 30.13
CA GLU A 601 10.67 4.88 31.55
C GLU A 601 11.95 4.60 32.34
N LEU A 602 12.61 3.46 32.11
CA LEU A 602 13.90 3.15 32.73
C LEU A 602 14.95 4.19 32.37
N SER A 603 14.98 4.61 31.10
CA SER A 603 15.97 5.58 30.59
C SER A 603 15.75 6.96 31.21
N ASN A 604 14.50 7.39 31.35
CA ASN A 604 14.15 8.66 31.99
C ASN A 604 14.44 8.70 33.51
N ASN A 605 14.50 7.54 34.16
CA ASN A 605 14.68 7.44 35.62
C ASN A 605 16.13 7.18 36.04
N SER A 606 17.08 7.08 35.10
CA SER A 606 18.48 6.76 35.40
C SER A 606 19.45 7.54 34.52
N GLU A 607 20.42 8.22 35.15
CA GLU A 607 21.52 8.92 34.42
C GLU A 607 22.58 7.95 33.87
N THR A 608 22.54 6.68 34.28
CA THR A 608 23.46 5.63 33.80
C THR A 608 22.67 4.43 33.26
N PRO A 609 23.14 3.73 32.21
CA PRO A 609 22.44 2.56 31.69
C PRO A 609 22.12 1.54 32.79
N THR A 610 20.89 1.05 32.81
CA THR A 610 20.40 0.12 33.83
C THR A 610 19.44 -0.90 33.23
N THR A 611 18.98 -1.82 34.07
CA THR A 611 17.99 -2.84 33.70
C THR A 611 16.85 -2.88 34.71
N GLY A 612 15.71 -3.36 34.23
CA GLY A 612 14.51 -3.58 35.03
C GLY A 612 13.76 -4.82 34.58
N ILE A 613 12.64 -5.08 35.23
CA ILE A 613 11.71 -6.15 34.89
C ILE A 613 10.33 -5.53 34.71
N LEU A 614 9.76 -5.66 33.51
CA LEU A 614 8.37 -5.30 33.27
C LEU A 614 7.48 -6.33 33.97
N ASP A 615 6.82 -5.98 35.07
CA ASP A 615 5.91 -6.88 35.81
C ASP A 615 4.56 -7.05 35.08
N ASN A 616 4.55 -7.84 34.01
CA ASN A 616 3.35 -8.21 33.27
C ASN A 616 3.29 -9.73 33.04
N GLN A 617 2.53 -10.42 33.90
CA GLN A 617 2.40 -11.88 33.87
C GLN A 617 1.80 -12.45 32.58
N ASN A 618 1.10 -11.64 31.78
CA ASN A 618 0.56 -12.09 30.49
C ASN A 618 1.68 -12.42 29.49
N TYR A 619 2.89 -11.88 29.69
CA TYR A 619 4.04 -12.12 28.82
C TYR A 619 4.99 -13.21 29.36
N PHE A 620 4.78 -13.68 30.59
CA PHE A 620 5.69 -14.63 31.27
C PHE A 620 5.31 -16.09 31.03
N LYS A 621 4.77 -16.40 29.85
CA LYS A 621 4.28 -17.74 29.52
C LYS A 621 5.39 -18.77 29.39
N TYR A 622 6.55 -18.33 28.93
CA TYR A 622 7.72 -19.16 28.64
C TYR A 622 8.84 -18.84 29.63
N ASP A 623 9.91 -18.17 29.19
CA ASP A 623 11.12 -17.94 30.00
C ASP A 623 11.12 -16.57 30.70
N GLY A 624 9.97 -15.88 30.76
CA GLY A 624 9.82 -14.61 31.47
C GLY A 624 9.82 -14.77 33.00
N PRO A 625 9.98 -13.67 33.77
CA PRO A 625 10.16 -12.29 33.32
C PRO A 625 11.51 -12.03 32.62
N TYR A 626 11.49 -11.15 31.60
CA TYR A 626 12.68 -10.74 30.87
C TYR A 626 13.30 -9.48 31.45
N GLU A 627 14.63 -9.44 31.45
CA GLU A 627 15.39 -8.23 31.77
C GLU A 627 15.27 -7.22 30.63
N VAL A 628 14.75 -6.03 30.93
CA VAL A 628 14.58 -4.93 29.98
C VAL A 628 15.66 -3.88 30.27
N PRO A 629 16.53 -3.54 29.30
CA PRO A 629 17.52 -2.49 29.47
C PRO A 629 16.94 -1.11 29.21
N THR A 630 17.65 -0.06 29.62
CA THR A 630 17.50 1.28 29.03
C THR A 630 17.89 1.26 27.54
N THR A 631 17.23 2.08 26.72
CA THR A 631 17.69 2.29 25.33
C THR A 631 18.95 3.15 25.31
N TRP A 632 19.85 2.93 24.35
CA TRP A 632 21.11 3.70 24.26
C TRP A 632 20.91 5.13 23.79
N TYR A 633 19.85 5.37 23.02
CA TYR A 633 19.59 6.66 22.40
C TYR A 633 19.11 7.69 23.42
N ASN A 634 18.30 7.29 24.40
CA ASN A 634 17.81 8.19 25.46
C ASN A 634 18.84 8.44 26.57
N MET A 635 20.05 7.90 26.43
CA MET A 635 21.17 8.11 27.37
C MET A 635 22.17 9.15 26.85
N ASN A 636 21.93 9.75 25.68
CA ASN A 636 22.76 10.78 25.10
C ASN A 636 22.19 12.19 25.38
N ASP A 637 22.94 13.25 25.06
CA ASP A 637 22.53 14.64 25.31
C ASP A 637 21.65 15.25 24.18
N ASP A 638 21.24 14.45 23.18
CA ASP A 638 20.47 14.87 22.01
C ASP A 638 19.03 14.31 22.05
N GLU A 639 18.11 15.05 22.67
CA GLU A 639 16.69 14.68 22.77
C GLU A 639 16.00 14.50 21.40
N SER A 640 16.57 15.03 20.30
CA SER A 640 16.05 14.78 18.96
C SER A 640 16.28 13.33 18.50
N ASP A 641 17.21 12.65 19.14
CA ASP A 641 17.57 11.26 18.90
C ASP A 641 16.89 10.28 19.87
N ASP A 642 16.15 10.77 20.86
CA ASP A 642 15.43 9.91 21.80
C ASP A 642 14.44 8.98 21.08
N MET A 643 14.42 7.72 21.51
CA MET A 643 13.31 6.82 21.28
C MET A 643 12.04 7.41 21.87
N ILE A 644 11.00 7.41 21.06
CA ILE A 644 9.66 7.82 21.47
C ILE A 644 8.74 6.61 21.49
N LEU A 645 7.65 6.71 22.26
CA LEU A 645 6.61 5.69 22.27
C LEU A 645 5.79 5.78 20.98
N GLY A 646 6.19 5.03 19.95
CA GLY A 646 5.50 4.90 18.68
C GLY A 646 5.59 3.48 18.13
N ILE A 647 4.44 2.85 17.87
CA ILE A 647 4.34 1.47 17.38
C ILE A 647 3.59 1.45 16.05
N PRO A 648 4.31 1.33 14.92
CA PRO A 648 3.70 1.15 13.60
C PRO A 648 2.99 -0.20 13.46
N TYR A 649 2.34 -0.40 12.32
CA TYR A 649 1.73 -1.67 11.94
C TYR A 649 2.16 -2.06 10.52
N GLY A 650 2.15 -3.36 10.23
CA GLY A 650 2.21 -3.87 8.86
C GLY A 650 0.83 -4.32 8.43
N SER A 651 0.23 -3.69 7.41
CA SER A 651 -1.07 -4.15 6.92
C SER A 651 -1.00 -5.46 6.17
N ASP A 652 0.14 -5.70 5.50
CA ASP A 652 0.36 -6.83 4.60
C ASP A 652 -0.77 -6.96 3.55
N VAL A 653 -1.36 -5.81 3.19
CA VAL A 653 -2.45 -5.75 2.22
C VAL A 653 -1.97 -6.27 0.87
N ASN A 654 -2.77 -7.13 0.26
CA ASN A 654 -2.44 -7.87 -0.97
C ASN A 654 -1.19 -8.79 -0.87
N GLY A 655 -0.59 -9.02 0.32
CA GLY A 655 0.58 -9.92 0.50
C GLY A 655 0.24 -11.41 0.55
N ALA A 656 -0.91 -11.79 0.00
CA ALA A 656 -1.52 -13.10 0.16
C ALA A 656 -1.88 -13.49 1.62
N CYS A 657 -1.88 -12.53 2.55
CA CYS A 657 -2.42 -12.68 3.90
C CYS A 657 -3.86 -12.16 4.00
N MET A 658 -4.57 -12.64 5.01
CA MET A 658 -5.92 -12.17 5.34
C MET A 658 -5.87 -10.89 6.16
N LEU A 659 -6.67 -9.89 5.77
CA LEU A 659 -6.90 -8.70 6.60
C LEU A 659 -7.83 -9.03 7.79
N PRO A 660 -7.83 -8.24 8.88
CA PRO A 660 -8.64 -8.50 10.07
C PRO A 660 -10.12 -8.75 9.78
N ASN A 661 -10.66 -9.82 10.38
CA ASN A 661 -12.10 -10.11 10.38
C ASN A 661 -12.58 -10.35 11.79
N PHE A 662 -13.35 -9.42 12.33
CA PHE A 662 -13.80 -9.42 13.72
C PHE A 662 -14.78 -10.55 14.08
N ASP A 663 -15.38 -11.24 13.09
CA ASP A 663 -16.16 -12.46 13.34
C ASP A 663 -15.26 -13.66 13.73
N LYS A 664 -13.96 -13.58 13.43
CA LYS A 664 -12.96 -14.63 13.72
C LYS A 664 -12.05 -14.29 14.90
N VAL A 665 -12.15 -13.09 15.45
CA VAL A 665 -11.34 -12.63 16.58
C VAL A 665 -12.00 -13.09 17.88
N GLN A 666 -11.21 -13.53 18.86
CA GLN A 666 -11.73 -14.05 20.14
C GLN A 666 -12.11 -12.91 21.09
N GLU A 667 -11.38 -11.81 21.01
CA GLU A 667 -11.52 -10.62 21.83
C GLU A 667 -12.80 -9.85 21.48
N SER A 668 -13.44 -9.30 22.51
CA SER A 668 -14.61 -8.46 22.33
C SER A 668 -14.19 -7.01 22.11
N PHE A 669 -14.60 -6.45 20.97
CA PHE A 669 -14.46 -5.02 20.65
C PHE A 669 -15.84 -4.41 20.47
N ASP A 670 -16.00 -3.18 20.93
CA ASP A 670 -17.23 -2.43 20.69
C ASP A 670 -17.44 -2.21 19.20
N THR A 671 -18.70 -2.10 18.79
CA THR A 671 -19.02 -1.77 17.40
C THR A 671 -18.66 -0.33 17.11
N VAL A 672 -18.15 -0.05 15.91
CA VAL A 672 -17.94 1.33 15.44
C VAL A 672 -19.29 2.02 15.30
N ASP A 673 -19.52 3.04 16.13
CA ASP A 673 -20.68 3.93 16.02
C ASP A 673 -20.37 5.08 15.06
N TYR A 674 -20.85 4.94 13.82
CA TYR A 674 -20.67 5.94 12.78
C TYR A 674 -21.46 7.22 13.02
N ASP A 675 -22.43 7.27 13.95
CA ASP A 675 -23.12 8.52 14.29
C ASP A 675 -22.23 9.42 15.15
N THR A 676 -21.26 8.86 15.87
CA THR A 676 -20.32 9.58 16.74
C THR A 676 -18.87 9.53 16.27
N PHE A 677 -18.56 8.77 15.22
CA PHE A 677 -17.22 8.73 14.63
C PHE A 677 -16.87 10.09 14.01
N THR A 678 -15.91 10.78 14.63
CA THR A 678 -15.33 12.06 14.21
C THR A 678 -13.83 11.85 13.97
N ASP A 679 -12.97 12.81 14.34
CA ASP A 679 -11.51 12.67 14.27
C ASP A 679 -11.06 11.40 14.98
N LEU A 680 -10.20 10.62 14.33
CA LEU A 680 -9.69 9.37 14.89
C LEU A 680 -8.70 9.64 16.03
N TYR A 681 -7.93 10.73 15.94
CA TYR A 681 -6.96 11.14 16.93
C TYR A 681 -6.78 12.67 16.92
N PRO A 682 -6.58 13.33 18.07
CA PRO A 682 -6.37 14.78 18.11
C PRO A 682 -5.09 15.21 17.40
N GLY A 683 -5.14 16.33 16.67
CA GLY A 683 -3.97 16.93 16.02
C GLY A 683 -3.65 16.37 14.62
N ILE A 684 -4.49 15.49 14.05
CA ILE A 684 -4.31 15.02 12.67
C ILE A 684 -4.71 16.07 11.62
N TYR A 685 -5.56 17.03 12.00
CA TYR A 685 -6.07 18.09 11.14
C TYR A 685 -5.52 19.47 11.51
N ALA A 686 -5.58 20.41 10.56
CA ALA A 686 -5.23 21.80 10.79
C ALA A 686 -6.12 22.43 11.87
N ASP A 687 -5.60 23.45 12.55
CA ASP A 687 -6.31 24.12 13.64
C ASP A 687 -7.71 24.58 13.22
N GLY A 688 -8.73 24.17 13.99
CA GLY A 688 -10.13 24.49 13.74
C GLY A 688 -10.82 23.62 12.71
N VAL A 689 -10.14 22.64 12.10
CA VAL A 689 -10.75 21.64 11.21
C VAL A 689 -11.23 20.44 12.03
N THR A 690 -12.42 19.96 11.71
CA THR A 690 -12.98 18.71 12.27
C THR A 690 -13.50 17.82 11.15
N ALA A 691 -13.58 16.52 11.41
CA ALA A 691 -14.06 15.53 10.47
C ALA A 691 -15.25 14.73 10.99
N LYS A 692 -16.06 14.25 10.04
CA LYS A 692 -17.10 13.23 10.23
C LYS A 692 -16.76 12.04 9.35
N VAL A 693 -16.41 10.91 9.98
CA VAL A 693 -16.08 9.67 9.27
C VAL A 693 -17.32 8.80 9.15
N ASN A 694 -17.72 8.51 7.91
CA ASN A 694 -18.89 7.69 7.60
C ASN A 694 -18.46 6.29 7.10
N LYS A 695 -19.43 5.37 7.01
CA LYS A 695 -19.20 4.05 6.40
C LYS A 695 -18.67 4.22 4.98
N GLN A 696 -17.65 3.45 4.63
CA GLN A 696 -17.09 3.50 3.30
C GLN A 696 -18.10 2.92 2.29
N THR A 697 -18.34 3.63 1.19
CA THR A 697 -19.22 3.21 0.11
C THR A 697 -18.48 3.26 -1.22
N THR A 698 -18.46 2.13 -1.92
CA THR A 698 -17.96 2.05 -3.30
C THR A 698 -19.01 1.39 -4.18
N GLY A 699 -19.45 2.12 -5.21
CA GLY A 699 -20.50 1.65 -6.10
C GLY A 699 -21.82 1.46 -5.35
N ASN A 700 -22.37 0.25 -5.39
CA ASN A 700 -23.62 -0.12 -4.75
C ASN A 700 -23.44 -0.79 -3.38
N VAL A 701 -22.21 -0.82 -2.85
CA VAL A 701 -21.88 -1.50 -1.60
C VAL A 701 -21.36 -0.51 -0.57
N THR A 702 -21.96 -0.55 0.62
CA THR A 702 -21.45 0.10 1.82
C THR A 702 -20.73 -0.95 2.66
N PHE A 703 -19.43 -0.77 2.83
CA PHE A 703 -18.58 -1.61 3.65
C PHE A 703 -18.67 -1.20 5.12
N ASP A 704 -18.69 -2.18 6.00
CA ASP A 704 -18.83 -1.99 7.45
C ASP A 704 -17.91 -2.98 8.14
N VAL A 705 -16.94 -2.46 8.91
CA VAL A 705 -15.98 -3.29 9.65
C VAL A 705 -16.66 -4.13 10.74
N ASN A 706 -17.87 -3.75 11.16
CA ASN A 706 -18.67 -4.54 12.11
C ASN A 706 -19.40 -5.72 11.47
N GLY A 707 -19.39 -5.82 10.14
CA GLY A 707 -20.04 -6.88 9.39
C GLY A 707 -19.10 -8.05 9.04
N ASP A 708 -19.61 -8.96 8.23
CA ASP A 708 -18.98 -10.24 7.86
C ASP A 708 -17.76 -10.11 6.94
N ARG A 709 -17.59 -8.95 6.29
CA ARG A 709 -16.46 -8.71 5.37
C ARG A 709 -15.18 -8.30 6.09
N GLY A 710 -15.25 -7.89 7.36
CA GLY A 710 -14.10 -7.37 8.11
C GLY A 710 -13.47 -6.14 7.45
N VAL A 711 -12.15 -6.00 7.59
CA VAL A 711 -11.36 -5.00 6.86
C VAL A 711 -11.21 -5.49 5.41
N ALA A 712 -12.22 -5.22 4.59
CA ALA A 712 -12.31 -5.73 3.22
C ALA A 712 -11.24 -5.16 2.29
N HIS A 713 -10.90 -3.90 2.47
CA HIS A 713 -9.94 -3.16 1.66
C HIS A 713 -9.31 -2.06 2.49
N TYR A 714 -8.23 -1.47 2.00
CA TYR A 714 -7.43 -0.45 2.71
C TYR A 714 -8.25 0.74 3.22
N GLY A 715 -9.34 1.07 2.52
CA GLY A 715 -10.25 2.15 2.90
C GLY A 715 -10.95 1.94 4.24
N LEU A 716 -10.87 0.77 4.87
CA LEU A 716 -11.42 0.51 6.22
C LEU A 716 -10.37 0.54 7.33
N VAL A 717 -9.10 0.86 7.03
CA VAL A 717 -8.06 1.06 8.05
C VAL A 717 -8.49 2.08 9.13
N PRO A 718 -9.13 3.22 8.82
CA PRO A 718 -9.64 4.13 9.85
C PRO A 718 -10.70 3.49 10.76
N ASP A 719 -11.57 2.66 10.19
CA ASP A 719 -12.64 1.95 10.91
C ASP A 719 -12.04 0.87 11.82
N PHE A 720 -11.01 0.18 11.34
CA PHE A 720 -10.21 -0.75 12.13
C PHE A 720 -9.63 -0.05 13.35
N TRP A 721 -8.90 1.06 13.17
CA TRP A 721 -8.30 1.79 14.30
C TRP A 721 -9.35 2.37 15.25
N LYS A 722 -10.49 2.84 14.72
CA LYS A 722 -11.61 3.26 15.57
C LYS A 722 -12.11 2.12 16.44
N LYS A 723 -12.25 0.91 15.88
CA LYS A 723 -12.67 -0.28 16.61
C LYS A 723 -11.62 -0.70 17.64
N MET A 724 -10.34 -0.75 17.25
CA MET A 724 -9.24 -1.10 18.16
C MET A 724 -9.10 -0.14 19.33
N SER A 725 -9.35 1.17 19.13
CA SER A 725 -9.27 2.19 20.19
C SER A 725 -10.26 1.96 21.34
N THR A 726 -11.25 1.08 21.17
CA THR A 726 -12.24 0.75 22.22
C THR A 726 -11.71 -0.20 23.28
N ASN A 727 -10.55 -0.83 23.05
CA ASN A 727 -9.95 -1.78 23.98
C ASN A 727 -8.46 -1.45 24.23
N SER A 728 -8.22 -0.59 25.23
CA SER A 728 -6.88 -0.16 25.61
C SER A 728 -5.99 -1.29 26.14
N ASN A 729 -6.55 -2.44 26.52
CA ASN A 729 -5.76 -3.60 26.96
C ASN A 729 -5.11 -4.35 25.80
N ILE A 730 -5.55 -4.09 24.56
CA ILE A 730 -5.09 -4.77 23.35
C ILE A 730 -4.34 -3.81 22.42
N VAL A 731 -4.68 -2.53 22.45
CA VAL A 731 -4.00 -1.47 21.67
C VAL A 731 -3.80 -0.20 22.49
N ASP A 732 -2.60 0.40 22.40
CA ASP A 732 -2.37 1.79 22.76
C ASP A 732 -2.45 2.69 21.52
N ILE A 733 -3.53 3.47 21.43
CA ILE A 733 -3.78 4.34 20.27
C ILE A 733 -2.81 5.52 20.19
N ASN A 734 -2.23 5.97 21.31
CA ASN A 734 -1.22 7.04 21.27
C ASN A 734 0.07 6.52 20.63
N ALA A 735 0.50 5.31 21.01
CA ALA A 735 1.64 4.66 20.38
C ALA A 735 1.42 4.47 18.88
N THR A 736 0.21 4.07 18.45
CA THR A 736 -0.13 3.98 17.02
C THR A 736 -0.03 5.33 16.30
N PHE A 737 -0.52 6.43 16.89
CA PHE A 737 -0.49 7.76 16.26
C PHE A 737 0.83 8.52 16.41
N ASN A 738 1.80 7.99 17.16
CA ASN A 738 3.18 8.47 17.18
C ASN A 738 4.10 7.69 16.23
N SER A 739 3.57 6.65 15.56
CA SER A 739 4.38 5.71 14.78
C SER A 739 5.03 6.32 13.54
N ALA A 740 4.41 7.33 12.91
CA ALA A 740 5.03 8.04 11.80
C ALA A 740 6.31 8.78 12.21
N GLU A 741 6.28 9.48 13.33
CA GLU A 741 7.47 10.12 13.88
C GLU A 741 8.53 9.07 14.28
N ALA A 742 8.13 7.97 14.91
CA ALA A 742 9.07 6.92 15.32
C ALA A 742 9.80 6.30 14.11
N TYR A 743 9.07 6.00 13.03
CA TYR A 743 9.66 5.46 11.80
C TYR A 743 10.62 6.46 11.14
N ILE A 744 10.24 7.74 11.05
CA ILE A 744 11.11 8.78 10.47
C ILE A 744 12.37 8.99 11.32
N ARG A 745 12.27 8.97 12.65
CA ARG A 745 13.44 9.04 13.54
C ARG A 745 14.38 7.85 13.33
N MET A 746 13.88 6.62 13.15
CA MET A 746 14.74 5.48 12.82
C MET A 746 15.53 5.71 11.52
N ILE A 747 14.89 6.27 10.50
CA ILE A 747 15.58 6.63 9.24
C ILE A 747 16.63 7.72 9.50
N GLU A 748 16.33 8.75 10.29
CA GLU A 748 17.32 9.78 10.66
C GLU A 748 18.55 9.17 11.36
N ARG A 749 18.36 8.17 12.22
CA ARG A 749 19.45 7.44 12.85
C ARG A 749 20.28 6.66 11.84
N ALA A 750 19.62 5.95 10.91
CA ALA A 750 20.30 5.22 9.85
C ALA A 750 21.10 6.17 8.94
N GLU A 751 20.52 7.30 8.53
CA GLU A 751 21.18 8.29 7.68
C GLU A 751 22.37 8.96 8.38
N LYS A 752 22.29 9.19 9.69
CA LYS A 752 23.39 9.75 10.51
C LYS A 752 24.45 8.72 10.91
N TYR A 753 24.21 7.42 10.68
CA TYR A 753 25.11 6.34 11.07
C TYR A 753 26.54 6.58 10.60
N SER A 754 27.51 6.32 11.48
CA SER A 754 28.93 6.48 11.23
C SER A 754 29.78 5.69 12.23
N ASP A 755 31.10 5.73 12.05
CA ASP A 755 32.07 5.19 13.01
C ASP A 755 31.97 5.84 14.41
N THR A 756 31.32 7.00 14.52
CA THR A 756 31.16 7.76 15.77
C THR A 756 29.72 7.87 16.27
N TYR A 757 28.74 7.52 15.43
CA TYR A 757 27.32 7.61 15.74
C TYR A 757 26.59 6.33 15.32
N PRO A 758 25.84 5.66 16.22
CA PRO A 758 25.67 6.01 17.64
C PRO A 758 27.01 5.94 18.40
N SER A 759 27.05 6.57 19.58
CA SER A 759 28.28 6.66 20.39
C SER A 759 28.90 5.29 20.62
N ARG A 760 30.22 5.13 20.49
CA ARG A 760 30.90 3.85 20.73
C ARG A 760 31.47 3.71 22.16
N ASP A 761 31.11 4.63 23.06
CA ASP A 761 31.56 4.59 24.46
C ASP A 761 30.85 3.46 25.21
N GLU A 762 31.56 2.35 25.49
CA GLU A 762 31.05 1.17 26.20
C GLU A 762 30.27 1.49 27.49
N SER A 763 30.55 2.62 28.17
CA SER A 763 29.82 3.01 29.38
C SER A 763 28.36 3.38 29.11
N GLN A 764 27.99 3.67 27.86
CA GLN A 764 26.62 3.94 27.42
C GLN A 764 25.90 2.67 26.95
N TRP A 765 26.60 1.55 26.80
CA TRP A 765 26.05 0.30 26.27
C TRP A 765 25.90 -0.75 27.37
N ILE A 766 24.67 -1.02 27.77
CA ILE A 766 24.36 -2.16 28.64
C ILE A 766 23.97 -3.38 27.82
N THR A 767 24.49 -4.54 28.21
CA THR A 767 24.10 -5.84 27.68
C THR A 767 23.25 -6.57 28.71
N THR A 768 22.11 -7.10 28.32
CA THR A 768 21.30 -8.00 29.16
C THR A 768 21.64 -9.44 28.78
N SER A 769 21.93 -10.30 29.76
CA SER A 769 22.06 -11.73 29.48
C SER A 769 20.66 -12.32 29.36
N THR A 770 20.12 -12.44 28.16
CA THR A 770 18.96 -13.31 27.92
C THR A 770 19.50 -14.70 27.55
N GLU A 771 18.83 -15.80 27.87
CA GLU A 771 19.31 -17.16 27.49
C GLU A 771 19.40 -17.38 25.97
N TYR A 772 18.92 -16.41 25.16
CA TYR A 772 19.10 -16.33 23.70
C TYR A 772 20.19 -15.33 23.27
N TRP A 773 20.97 -14.83 24.23
CA TRP A 773 22.30 -14.29 24.00
C TRP A 773 23.32 -15.44 24.10
N HIS A 774 23.62 -16.02 22.94
CA HIS A 774 24.56 -17.11 22.66
C HIS A 774 24.10 -18.54 22.92
#